data_AF-A0A2K1QK43-F1
#
_entry.id   AF-A0A2K1QK43-F1
#
_cell.length_a   1.000
_cell.length_b   1.000
_cell.length_c   1.000
_cell.angle_alpha   90.00
_cell.angle_beta   90.00
_cell.angle_gamma   90.00
#
_symmetry.space_group_name_H-M   'P 1'
#
loop_
_entity.id
_entity.type
_entity.pdbx_description
1 polymer ?
#
loop_
_entity_poly.entity_id
_entity_poly.type
_entity_poly.pdbx_seq_one_letter_code
_entity_poly.pdbx_strand_id
1 'polypeptide(L)'
;MPRVDDDTEALPPIAALFLVVFDKKIGYKLSWQRSISDTQLEGVVEYKSLPSGLHNVKEDLVYFTHDDYAGISAFASQAADESDRNAHFLAVGVLVPLSYGRLGRAWLHAQGLRELASTCSEGESHQARLEAYWQKCGVKTAAEELRVAALEEPSSPLAVKPADLKKKRRSRALSDAAGFSVREHVLSPDHPALSMPDFLDTFGPLIFPLYRAALLRKRVLLLGSAPIQRSCDFVYGLSIFSNLPPSLVDAVPAPPSLRRVRPLFNVGIHDIAELSAKAPSNSDSSEGWIACTTDDILSTKRSLFDVLVHLPSQPGQWPTVTTSDGNRVLATQRDLRRYNALRKELMRSRRLRDRDSTYQDEPEDEAVQSSDTLHVPEDDDTNPLMQSITSLIPEATESSPPAVENEAQVVEPASWASIAYGSFLWWASAGERSLAEEEEKMQDASLIEDLVSTTSTHSATKSRRRGSSARRRKRSSATSLTRLILNAADDDEPPESLPVEEKQQMSMILIAYFHRLTTLLLSGLGDVVNSEEDEAGDGRVDDDTEIQLTAEEVRRLGLDVWSAADARFISDESYFTYGQDEESPVDHDIHFRPGLGTDGSETYTPRTVIYDLKGAFGTLRQENALYQLSNPDDATQQGQWPGQAQVLQQPRIPPSEYQRHLDEGLEPPPLTTSSVRYWSDYNRVFYHPKSIVQLHEYELNSSLLPFERWSTGQELFSNLDREHDLVDKDLRPFLEECDQLQGVQMITSIDDAWGGFATSYMERIRDELGKTSLWAWGSEDGSRKSRASLKERQLLDTANTVQSVAALTESASLFMPLTTLPTLASYISAFEAASKWHTSALQLSALETLTLPTRLRLDQSSRSTFSDMESLLSNSGTRRLASLSFSASSSSFTSPNGATTNGNHDPRLRTTNGTAQEEDSDPTNLADLDMTFLPSTPSPSPRRRRDQTFSTVLSLRGMFKSSLEIDDLNQSSRDRFSSAAADGVRLSVHQSPLLLNLPSSFPQIFGFGRGKEERIAVQAGLRTGAEVGGWVRGLEGGLRGVGMEEREGVREVLMGIAGEYEGDSEEEDDDDD
;
A
#
# COMPACT_ATOMS: atom_id res chain seq x y z
N MET A 1 -40.20 60.26 12.41
CA MET A 1 -39.01 60.16 11.54
C MET A 1 -39.10 58.85 10.78
N PRO A 2 -38.56 58.76 9.55
CA PRO A 2 -38.97 57.72 8.61
C PRO A 2 -38.50 56.33 9.04
N ARG A 3 -39.27 55.32 8.64
CA ARG A 3 -38.76 53.95 8.50
C ARG A 3 -37.69 53.96 7.42
N VAL A 4 -36.59 53.26 7.65
CA VAL A 4 -35.73 52.77 6.59
C VAL A 4 -36.07 51.30 6.48
N ASP A 5 -36.94 50.98 5.51
CA ASP A 5 -37.15 49.62 5.04
C ASP A 5 -36.03 49.36 4.01
N ASP A 6 -35.05 48.50 4.33
CA ASP A 6 -34.29 47.64 3.39
C ASP A 6 -33.18 46.90 4.15
N ASP A 7 -33.37 45.60 4.40
CA ASP A 7 -32.33 44.68 4.90
C ASP A 7 -31.39 44.26 3.76
N THR A 8 -30.71 45.23 3.13
CA THR A 8 -29.70 44.96 2.09
C THR A 8 -28.30 44.89 2.70
N GLU A 9 -27.67 43.73 2.59
CA GLU A 9 -26.31 43.51 3.07
C GLU A 9 -25.32 44.45 2.37
N ALA A 10 -24.49 45.17 3.14
CA ALA A 10 -23.60 46.19 2.59
C ALA A 10 -22.57 45.57 1.63
N LEU A 11 -22.54 46.06 0.38
CA LEU A 11 -21.61 45.61 -0.64
C LEU A 11 -20.15 45.87 -0.20
N PRO A 12 -19.23 44.90 -0.36
CA PRO A 12 -17.83 45.09 -0.02
C PRO A 12 -17.16 46.11 -0.96
N PRO A 13 -16.06 46.76 -0.52
CA PRO A 13 -15.43 47.79 -1.32
C PRO A 13 -14.54 47.19 -2.42
N ILE A 14 -14.66 47.72 -3.64
CA ILE A 14 -13.96 47.22 -4.82
C ILE A 14 -12.66 48.00 -5.07
N ALA A 15 -11.57 47.27 -5.33
CA ALA A 15 -10.27 47.82 -5.70
C ALA A 15 -10.17 48.14 -7.19
N ALA A 16 -10.94 47.43 -8.03
CA ALA A 16 -11.10 47.72 -9.44
C ALA A 16 -12.51 47.39 -9.96
N LEU A 17 -12.93 48.07 -11.03
CA LEU A 17 -14.09 47.75 -11.88
C LEU A 17 -13.66 47.89 -13.34
N PHE A 18 -14.00 46.92 -14.19
CA PHE A 18 -13.58 46.89 -15.57
C PHE A 18 -14.63 46.28 -16.51
N LEU A 19 -14.52 46.60 -17.80
CA LEU A 19 -15.33 46.07 -18.90
C LEU A 19 -14.41 45.52 -20.00
N VAL A 20 -14.47 44.22 -20.23
CA VAL A 20 -13.75 43.51 -21.31
C VAL A 20 -14.71 43.28 -22.48
N VAL A 21 -14.24 43.51 -23.70
CA VAL A 21 -15.00 43.28 -24.94
C VAL A 21 -14.11 42.54 -25.94
N PHE A 22 -14.69 41.64 -26.74
CA PHE A 22 -13.98 40.96 -27.81
C PHE A 22 -13.90 41.81 -29.10
N ASP A 23 -12.70 42.17 -29.53
CA ASP A 23 -12.41 42.87 -30.80
C ASP A 23 -11.85 41.88 -31.83
N LYS A 24 -12.40 41.90 -33.05
CA LYS A 24 -12.03 40.98 -34.13
C LYS A 24 -10.59 41.06 -34.62
N LYS A 25 -9.90 42.19 -34.41
CA LYS A 25 -8.53 42.42 -34.88
C LYS A 25 -7.49 42.25 -33.77
N ILE A 26 -7.89 42.47 -32.52
CA ILE A 26 -6.99 42.55 -31.37
C ILE A 26 -7.19 41.34 -30.43
N GLY A 27 -8.35 40.71 -30.44
CA GLY A 27 -8.75 39.69 -29.47
C GLY A 27 -9.49 40.32 -28.29
N TYR A 28 -9.31 39.77 -27.09
CA TYR A 28 -9.88 40.35 -25.88
C TYR A 28 -9.24 41.71 -25.58
N LYS A 29 -10.07 42.71 -25.28
CA LYS A 29 -9.65 44.09 -25.05
C LYS A 29 -10.37 44.69 -23.86
N LEU A 30 -9.60 45.32 -22.96
CA LEU A 30 -10.13 46.19 -21.92
C LEU A 30 -10.69 47.47 -22.57
N SER A 31 -12.00 47.69 -22.45
CA SER A 31 -12.70 48.83 -23.09
C SER A 31 -12.97 49.98 -22.12
N TRP A 32 -13.08 49.68 -20.82
CA TRP A 32 -13.19 50.66 -19.74
C TRP A 32 -12.61 50.06 -18.44
N GLN A 33 -11.96 50.89 -17.61
CA GLN A 33 -11.43 50.49 -16.30
C GLN A 33 -11.39 51.65 -15.29
N ARG A 34 -11.54 51.30 -14.02
CA ARG A 34 -11.21 52.08 -12.82
C ARG A 34 -10.49 51.18 -11.83
N SER A 35 -9.42 51.68 -11.22
CA SER A 35 -8.60 50.93 -10.28
C SER A 35 -7.88 51.85 -9.31
N ILE A 36 -7.39 51.28 -8.21
CA ILE A 36 -6.40 51.89 -7.32
C ILE A 36 -4.98 51.84 -7.94
N SER A 37 -4.05 52.61 -7.38
CA SER A 37 -2.73 52.89 -7.96
C SER A 37 -1.81 51.67 -8.13
N ASP A 38 -2.05 50.58 -7.41
CA ASP A 38 -1.13 49.45 -7.26
C ASP A 38 -1.61 48.14 -7.93
N THR A 39 -2.73 48.16 -8.67
CA THR A 39 -3.29 46.95 -9.34
C THR A 39 -3.08 46.98 -10.85
N GLN A 40 -2.30 46.06 -11.40
CA GLN A 40 -2.14 45.88 -12.84
C GLN A 40 -3.31 45.08 -13.43
N LEU A 41 -4.09 45.72 -14.31
CA LEU A 41 -5.24 45.10 -14.99
C LEU A 41 -4.92 44.66 -16.43
N GLU A 42 -4.27 45.54 -17.20
CA GLU A 42 -4.07 45.39 -18.64
C GLU A 42 -3.15 44.21 -18.98
N GLY A 43 -3.63 43.32 -19.86
CA GLY A 43 -2.96 42.09 -20.28
C GLY A 43 -3.14 40.89 -19.35
N VAL A 44 -4.00 40.99 -18.33
CA VAL A 44 -4.25 39.92 -17.33
C VAL A 44 -5.74 39.66 -17.17
N VAL A 45 -6.54 40.67 -16.76
CA VAL A 45 -7.95 40.44 -16.41
C VAL A 45 -8.81 40.11 -17.63
N GLU A 46 -8.39 40.50 -18.84
CA GLU A 46 -9.09 40.22 -20.09
C GLU A 46 -9.19 38.72 -20.35
N TYR A 47 -8.11 37.98 -20.09
CA TYR A 47 -8.02 36.54 -20.31
C TYR A 47 -8.69 35.74 -19.18
N LYS A 48 -8.60 36.21 -17.92
CA LYS A 48 -9.26 35.58 -16.76
C LYS A 48 -10.79 35.76 -16.78
N SER A 49 -11.28 36.86 -17.34
CA SER A 49 -12.72 37.20 -17.40
C SER A 49 -13.45 36.59 -18.61
N LEU A 50 -12.71 36.14 -19.63
CA LEU A 50 -13.26 35.52 -20.85
C LEU A 50 -12.57 34.18 -21.17
N PRO A 51 -12.71 33.15 -20.31
CA PRO A 51 -12.22 31.79 -20.59
C PRO A 51 -12.78 31.18 -21.89
N SER A 52 -12.10 30.14 -22.36
CA SER A 52 -12.52 29.38 -23.55
C SER A 52 -13.91 28.76 -23.37
N GLY A 53 -14.59 28.53 -24.50
CA GLY A 53 -15.92 27.91 -24.50
C GLY A 53 -17.11 28.81 -24.12
N LEU A 54 -16.90 30.00 -23.51
CA LEU A 54 -18.00 30.93 -23.14
C LEU A 54 -18.90 31.37 -24.30
N HIS A 55 -18.39 31.33 -25.55
CA HIS A 55 -19.19 31.62 -26.74
C HIS A 55 -20.39 30.68 -26.96
N ASN A 56 -20.44 29.54 -26.25
CA ASN A 56 -21.54 28.58 -26.31
C ASN A 56 -22.70 28.90 -25.34
N VAL A 57 -22.52 29.86 -24.43
CA VAL A 57 -23.53 30.26 -23.43
C VAL A 57 -23.97 31.71 -23.63
N LYS A 58 -25.16 32.07 -23.12
CA LYS A 58 -25.69 33.44 -23.21
C LYS A 58 -25.20 34.35 -22.09
N GLU A 59 -25.04 33.78 -20.91
CA GLU A 59 -24.58 34.44 -19.70
C GLU A 59 -23.79 33.42 -18.85
N ASP A 60 -22.84 33.90 -18.06
CA ASP A 60 -22.06 33.09 -17.12
C ASP A 60 -21.45 33.99 -16.03
N LEU A 61 -20.96 33.39 -14.95
CA LEU A 61 -20.30 34.08 -13.85
C LEU A 61 -18.94 33.44 -13.58
N VAL A 62 -17.87 34.18 -13.86
CA VAL A 62 -16.48 33.71 -13.75
C VAL A 62 -15.86 34.24 -12.46
N TYR A 63 -15.42 33.33 -11.60
CA TYR A 63 -14.55 33.65 -10.46
C TYR A 63 -13.09 33.36 -10.82
N PHE A 64 -12.17 34.19 -10.35
CA PHE A 64 -10.72 34.01 -10.53
C PHE A 64 -9.96 34.71 -9.40
N THR A 65 -8.67 34.40 -9.22
CA THR A 65 -7.77 35.17 -8.33
C THR A 65 -6.73 35.96 -9.12
N HIS A 66 -6.39 37.14 -8.62
CA HIS A 66 -5.30 37.98 -9.12
C HIS A 66 -4.59 38.62 -7.92
N ASP A 67 -3.33 38.25 -7.70
CA ASP A 67 -2.54 38.63 -6.52
C ASP A 67 -3.30 38.41 -5.19
N ASP A 68 -3.50 39.47 -4.41
CA ASP A 68 -4.26 39.48 -3.14
C ASP A 68 -5.75 39.88 -3.32
N TYR A 69 -6.29 39.75 -4.54
CA TYR A 69 -7.66 40.11 -4.89
C TYR A 69 -8.48 38.92 -5.42
N ALA A 70 -9.73 38.84 -4.98
CA ALA A 70 -10.75 37.99 -5.60
C ALA A 70 -11.36 38.74 -6.80
N GLY A 71 -11.32 38.10 -7.97
CA GLY A 71 -12.00 38.56 -9.18
C GLY A 71 -13.35 37.87 -9.36
N ILE A 72 -14.36 38.65 -9.72
CA ILE A 72 -15.67 38.14 -10.16
C ILE A 72 -16.09 38.92 -11.42
N SER A 73 -16.55 38.20 -12.44
CA SER A 73 -16.90 38.76 -13.75
C SER A 73 -18.17 38.14 -14.30
N ALA A 74 -19.16 38.98 -14.64
CA ALA A 74 -20.38 38.56 -15.32
C ALA A 74 -20.21 38.67 -16.84
N PHE A 75 -20.34 37.54 -17.53
CA PHE A 75 -20.29 37.43 -18.98
C PHE A 75 -21.68 37.58 -19.60
N ALA A 76 -21.77 38.24 -20.76
CA ALA A 76 -22.98 38.30 -21.58
C ALA A 76 -22.66 38.19 -23.07
N SER A 77 -23.52 37.46 -23.79
CA SER A 77 -23.46 37.21 -25.23
C SER A 77 -24.79 37.61 -25.88
N GLN A 78 -24.74 38.55 -26.83
CA GLN A 78 -25.93 39.07 -27.53
C GLN A 78 -25.77 38.95 -29.05
N ALA A 79 -26.87 38.69 -29.76
CA ALA A 79 -26.86 38.67 -31.22
C ALA A 79 -26.54 40.07 -31.81
N ALA A 80 -25.63 40.10 -32.79
CA ALA A 80 -25.13 41.32 -33.43
C ALA A 80 -25.43 41.33 -34.95
N ASP A 81 -25.08 42.41 -35.64
CA ASP A 81 -25.16 42.49 -37.10
C ASP A 81 -24.15 41.54 -37.80
N GLU A 82 -24.33 41.31 -39.11
CA GLU A 82 -23.42 40.47 -39.93
C GLU A 82 -21.96 40.94 -39.86
N SER A 83 -21.73 42.26 -39.66
CA SER A 83 -20.42 42.85 -39.41
C SER A 83 -19.68 42.20 -38.25
N ASP A 84 -20.42 41.61 -37.30
CA ASP A 84 -19.95 41.10 -36.02
C ASP A 84 -20.12 39.57 -35.84
N ARG A 85 -20.25 38.83 -36.96
CA ARG A 85 -20.47 37.36 -36.96
C ARG A 85 -21.72 36.96 -36.15
N ASN A 86 -22.70 37.84 -36.08
CA ASN A 86 -23.96 37.63 -35.38
C ASN A 86 -23.84 37.48 -33.85
N ALA A 87 -22.71 37.81 -33.21
CA ALA A 87 -22.60 37.83 -31.74
C ALA A 87 -21.57 38.84 -31.20
N HIS A 88 -21.96 39.65 -30.21
CA HIS A 88 -21.07 40.46 -29.39
C HIS A 88 -20.85 39.79 -28.02
N PHE A 89 -19.59 39.73 -27.59
CA PHE A 89 -19.16 39.18 -26.31
C PHE A 89 -18.62 40.28 -25.41
N LEU A 90 -19.17 40.40 -24.19
CA LEU A 90 -18.70 41.35 -23.18
C LEU A 90 -18.64 40.69 -21.80
N ALA A 91 -17.79 41.23 -20.93
CA ALA A 91 -17.71 40.82 -19.53
C ALA A 91 -17.49 42.05 -18.62
N VAL A 92 -18.28 42.19 -17.57
CA VAL A 92 -18.15 43.23 -16.54
C VAL A 92 -17.66 42.59 -15.25
N GLY A 93 -16.51 43.03 -14.73
CA GLY A 93 -15.92 42.43 -13.55
C GLY A 93 -15.32 43.43 -12.56
N VAL A 94 -15.11 42.95 -11.33
CA VAL A 94 -14.48 43.69 -10.23
C VAL A 94 -13.38 42.88 -9.57
N LEU A 95 -12.45 43.59 -8.95
CA LEU A 95 -11.49 43.02 -7.99
C LEU A 95 -11.85 43.49 -6.58
N VAL A 96 -11.97 42.55 -5.64
CA VAL A 96 -12.24 42.80 -4.22
C VAL A 96 -11.03 42.32 -3.39
N PRO A 97 -10.51 43.12 -2.43
CA PRO A 97 -9.38 42.67 -1.61
C PRO A 97 -9.74 41.43 -0.77
N LEU A 98 -8.86 40.42 -0.74
CA LEU A 98 -9.05 39.19 0.04
C LEU A 98 -9.08 39.41 1.56
N SER A 99 -8.74 40.61 2.03
CA SER A 99 -8.87 41.01 3.44
C SER A 99 -10.31 41.17 3.92
N TYR A 100 -11.29 41.33 3.02
CA TYR A 100 -12.72 41.48 3.38
C TYR A 100 -13.44 40.12 3.59
N GLY A 101 -12.86 39.26 4.41
CA GLY A 101 -13.39 37.91 4.69
C GLY A 101 -13.21 36.93 3.54
N ARG A 102 -13.94 35.79 3.57
CA ARG A 102 -13.80 34.73 2.55
C ARG A 102 -14.13 35.29 1.16
N LEU A 103 -13.19 35.19 0.21
CA LEU A 103 -13.25 35.77 -1.14
C LEU A 103 -13.56 37.28 -1.20
N GLY A 104 -13.27 38.04 -0.14
CA GLY A 104 -13.71 39.44 -0.05
C GLY A 104 -15.24 39.63 -0.07
N ARG A 105 -16.02 38.55 0.08
CA ARG A 105 -17.49 38.51 -0.15
C ARG A 105 -17.91 38.91 -1.58
N ALA A 106 -17.06 38.67 -2.57
CA ALA A 106 -17.25 39.12 -3.96
C ALA A 106 -18.57 38.68 -4.63
N TRP A 107 -19.15 37.54 -4.21
CA TRP A 107 -20.46 37.07 -4.69
C TRP A 107 -21.61 38.07 -4.47
N LEU A 108 -21.50 38.99 -3.49
CA LEU A 108 -22.50 40.05 -3.28
C LEU A 108 -22.59 41.02 -4.46
N HIS A 109 -21.56 41.11 -5.32
CA HIS A 109 -21.61 41.88 -6.55
C HIS A 109 -22.25 41.12 -7.72
N ALA A 110 -22.43 39.79 -7.66
CA ALA A 110 -22.82 38.96 -8.80
C ALA A 110 -24.09 39.45 -9.50
N GLN A 111 -25.21 39.63 -8.78
CA GLN A 111 -26.45 40.17 -9.33
C GLN A 111 -26.23 41.54 -10.01
N GLY A 112 -25.58 42.48 -9.32
CA GLY A 112 -25.32 43.82 -9.86
C GLY A 112 -24.40 43.81 -11.09
N LEU A 113 -23.49 42.84 -11.21
CA LEU A 113 -22.65 42.67 -12.38
C LEU A 113 -23.40 42.03 -13.55
N ARG A 114 -24.31 41.07 -13.32
CA ARG A 114 -25.20 40.55 -14.37
C ARG A 114 -26.12 41.66 -14.91
N GLU A 115 -26.69 42.49 -14.04
CA GLU A 115 -27.48 43.68 -14.41
C GLU A 115 -26.66 44.71 -15.20
N LEU A 116 -25.39 44.95 -14.81
CA LEU A 116 -24.49 45.82 -15.58
C LEU A 116 -24.13 45.21 -16.93
N ALA A 117 -23.82 43.91 -17.01
CA ALA A 117 -23.46 43.24 -18.25
C ALA A 117 -24.61 43.29 -19.27
N SER A 118 -25.83 42.92 -18.87
CA SER A 118 -27.01 43.00 -19.74
C SER A 118 -27.32 44.43 -20.19
N THR A 119 -27.23 45.41 -19.28
CA THR A 119 -27.43 46.83 -19.62
C THR A 119 -26.31 47.40 -20.51
N CYS A 120 -25.08 46.87 -20.41
CA CYS A 120 -23.96 47.29 -21.27
C CYS A 120 -24.13 46.81 -22.72
N SER A 121 -24.81 45.69 -22.95
CA SER A 121 -25.16 45.23 -24.31
C SER A 121 -26.22 46.07 -25.02
N GLU A 122 -27.14 46.72 -24.31
CA GLU A 122 -28.30 47.41 -24.92
C GLU A 122 -27.99 48.74 -25.63
N GLY A 123 -26.77 49.28 -25.49
CA GLY A 123 -26.31 50.47 -26.20
C GLY A 123 -26.56 51.81 -25.49
N GLU A 124 -25.62 52.73 -25.71
CA GLU A 124 -25.53 54.11 -25.17
C GLU A 124 -25.39 54.28 -23.63
N SER A 125 -24.36 55.04 -23.25
CA SER A 125 -24.06 55.49 -21.88
C SER A 125 -23.75 54.42 -20.80
N HIS A 126 -23.17 53.27 -21.18
CA HIS A 126 -22.66 52.29 -20.20
C HIS A 126 -21.59 52.89 -19.26
N GLN A 127 -20.74 53.78 -19.76
CA GLN A 127 -19.65 54.41 -18.97
C GLN A 127 -20.18 55.19 -17.75
N ALA A 128 -21.34 55.84 -17.85
CA ALA A 128 -21.94 56.57 -16.74
C ALA A 128 -22.47 55.63 -15.63
N ARG A 129 -22.97 54.44 -16.01
CA ARG A 129 -23.44 53.42 -15.06
C ARG A 129 -22.26 52.73 -14.36
N LEU A 130 -21.19 52.41 -15.10
CA LEU A 130 -19.96 51.87 -14.52
C LEU A 130 -19.29 52.87 -13.56
N GLU A 131 -19.21 54.15 -13.94
CA GLU A 131 -18.73 55.20 -13.02
C GLU A 131 -19.64 55.34 -11.79
N ALA A 132 -20.97 55.30 -11.93
CA ALA A 132 -21.88 55.33 -10.79
C ALA A 132 -21.70 54.12 -9.84
N TYR A 133 -21.44 52.92 -10.37
CA TYR A 133 -21.15 51.73 -9.56
C TYR A 133 -19.80 51.86 -8.84
N TRP A 134 -18.78 52.39 -9.52
CA TRP A 134 -17.48 52.72 -8.91
C TRP A 134 -17.60 53.78 -7.80
N GLN A 135 -18.39 54.84 -7.98
CA GLN A 135 -18.61 55.85 -6.92
C GLN A 135 -19.39 55.30 -5.71
N LYS A 136 -20.23 54.26 -5.93
CA LYS A 136 -20.95 53.55 -4.85
C LYS A 136 -20.02 52.64 -4.05
N CYS A 137 -19.24 51.79 -4.72
CA CYS A 137 -18.54 50.66 -4.10
C CYS A 137 -17.00 50.81 -4.06
N GLY A 138 -16.39 51.75 -4.78
CA GLY A 138 -14.94 51.88 -4.88
C GLY A 138 -14.28 52.32 -3.56
N VAL A 139 -13.09 51.77 -3.27
CA VAL A 139 -12.28 52.13 -2.09
C VAL A 139 -11.94 53.63 -2.09
N LYS A 140 -12.23 54.33 -0.99
CA LYS A 140 -12.09 55.81 -0.92
C LYS A 140 -10.76 56.28 -0.33
N THR A 141 -10.10 55.47 0.50
CA THR A 141 -8.72 55.71 0.98
C THR A 141 -8.09 54.41 1.50
N ALA A 142 -6.94 54.01 0.95
CA ALA A 142 -6.34 52.70 1.24
C ALA A 142 -5.85 52.50 2.69
N ALA A 143 -5.56 53.56 3.44
CA ALA A 143 -4.89 53.45 4.75
C ALA A 143 -5.82 53.18 5.95
N GLU A 144 -7.07 53.67 5.91
CA GLU A 144 -7.90 53.77 7.11
C GLU A 144 -8.86 52.56 7.29
N GLU A 145 -9.34 51.98 6.19
CA GLU A 145 -10.31 50.85 6.22
C GLU A 145 -9.64 49.48 6.40
N LEU A 146 -8.40 49.31 5.89
CA LEU A 146 -7.55 48.13 6.14
C LEU A 146 -7.33 47.88 7.64
N ARG A 147 -7.42 48.94 8.45
CA ARG A 147 -7.27 48.90 9.92
C ARG A 147 -8.57 48.56 10.66
N VAL A 148 -9.73 48.68 10.00
CA VAL A 148 -11.06 48.32 10.52
C VAL A 148 -11.44 46.90 10.11
N ALA A 149 -11.12 46.49 8.88
CA ALA A 149 -11.35 45.12 8.39
C ALA A 149 -10.65 44.05 9.26
N ALA A 150 -9.49 44.36 9.84
CA ALA A 150 -8.76 43.47 10.76
C ALA A 150 -9.40 43.33 12.16
N LEU A 151 -10.48 44.06 12.47
CA LEU A 151 -11.15 44.09 13.78
C LEU A 151 -12.54 43.42 13.78
N GLU A 152 -13.08 43.04 12.61
CA GLU A 152 -14.42 42.44 12.48
C GLU A 152 -14.39 41.06 11.77
N GLU A 153 -13.74 40.07 12.38
CA GLU A 153 -14.14 38.66 12.24
C GLU A 153 -15.48 38.47 13.00
N PRO A 154 -16.52 37.84 12.42
CA PRO A 154 -16.37 36.60 11.63
C PRO A 154 -17.19 36.49 10.34
N SER A 155 -16.74 35.62 9.42
CA SER A 155 -17.61 35.05 8.37
C SER A 155 -17.34 33.56 8.12
N SER A 156 -17.39 32.79 9.20
CA SER A 156 -17.85 31.39 9.16
C SER A 156 -19.30 31.35 9.70
N PRO A 157 -20.23 30.60 9.09
CA PRO A 157 -21.56 30.37 9.66
C PRO A 157 -21.53 29.56 10.98
N LEU A 158 -20.33 29.14 11.41
CA LEU A 158 -20.07 28.33 12.62
C LEU A 158 -19.18 29.07 13.66
N ALA A 159 -18.89 30.37 13.49
CA ALA A 159 -17.98 31.11 14.38
C ALA A 159 -18.64 31.48 15.73
N VAL A 160 -18.31 30.72 16.78
CA VAL A 160 -18.73 30.99 18.17
C VAL A 160 -17.63 31.79 18.89
N LYS A 161 -18.00 32.82 19.66
CA LYS A 161 -17.04 33.54 20.52
C LYS A 161 -16.69 32.68 21.75
N PRO A 162 -15.40 32.53 22.13
CA PRO A 162 -15.04 31.80 23.33
C PRO A 162 -15.58 32.50 24.59
N ALA A 163 -16.31 31.74 25.42
CA ALA A 163 -16.83 32.24 26.69
C ALA A 163 -15.76 32.13 27.79
N ASP A 164 -15.50 33.25 28.48
CA ASP A 164 -14.43 33.42 29.46
C ASP A 164 -14.73 32.66 30.77
N LEU A 165 -14.26 31.41 30.90
CA LEU A 165 -14.50 30.56 32.08
C LEU A 165 -13.26 29.80 32.58
N LYS A 166 -12.57 30.41 33.55
CA LYS A 166 -11.59 29.73 34.41
C LYS A 166 -12.27 28.69 35.32
N LYS A 167 -12.18 27.38 35.00
CA LYS A 167 -11.93 26.23 35.95
C LYS A 167 -12.32 24.85 35.39
N LYS A 168 -11.51 23.84 35.82
CA LYS A 168 -11.62 22.36 35.71
C LYS A 168 -11.02 21.77 34.42
N ARG A 169 -10.17 20.75 34.41
CA ARG A 169 -9.94 19.47 35.18
C ARG A 169 -10.49 18.27 34.37
N ARG A 170 -9.57 17.37 33.97
CA ARG A 170 -9.73 16.24 33.04
C ARG A 170 -11.06 15.47 33.15
N SER A 171 -11.78 15.37 32.04
CA SER A 171 -12.74 14.30 31.68
C SER A 171 -12.76 14.16 30.15
N ARG A 172 -12.77 12.93 29.64
CA ARG A 172 -12.63 12.59 28.21
C ARG A 172 -13.84 13.00 27.36
N ALA A 173 -13.63 13.01 26.04
CA ALA A 173 -14.55 13.19 24.91
C ALA A 173 -16.06 13.09 25.20
N LEU A 174 -16.83 14.11 24.76
CA LEU A 174 -18.28 14.12 24.39
C LEU A 174 -18.92 15.54 24.34
N SER A 175 -18.20 16.64 24.01
CA SER A 175 -18.80 18.00 24.16
C SER A 175 -18.40 19.08 23.14
N ASP A 176 -17.99 18.74 21.92
CA ASP A 176 -17.82 19.74 20.82
C ASP A 176 -19.13 20.09 20.09
N ALA A 177 -20.21 19.30 20.28
CA ALA A 177 -21.50 19.53 19.60
C ALA A 177 -22.37 20.64 20.23
N ALA A 178 -22.11 21.05 21.48
CA ALA A 178 -22.99 21.93 22.25
C ALA A 178 -22.86 23.44 21.94
N GLY A 179 -21.99 23.83 20.99
CA GLY A 179 -21.69 25.24 20.69
C GLY A 179 -22.49 25.87 19.52
N PHE A 180 -23.15 25.08 18.68
CA PHE A 180 -23.66 25.53 17.38
C PHE A 180 -24.96 26.34 17.44
N SER A 181 -24.89 27.60 17.89
CA SER A 181 -25.99 28.57 17.79
C SER A 181 -25.95 29.32 16.46
N VAL A 182 -26.83 28.94 15.53
CA VAL A 182 -27.00 29.62 14.23
C VAL A 182 -27.71 30.97 14.40
N ARG A 183 -27.27 32.02 13.69
CA ARG A 183 -28.00 33.30 13.54
C ARG A 183 -28.75 33.33 12.21
N GLU A 184 -29.90 34.01 12.22
CA GLU A 184 -30.96 34.03 11.19
C GLU A 184 -30.60 34.79 9.88
N HIS A 185 -29.42 34.56 9.29
CA HIS A 185 -29.08 35.13 7.97
C HIS A 185 -29.19 34.07 6.87
N VAL A 186 -30.19 34.24 5.99
CA VAL A 186 -30.30 33.50 4.73
C VAL A 186 -29.15 33.94 3.82
N LEU A 187 -28.43 32.98 3.22
CA LEU A 187 -27.35 33.29 2.28
C LEU A 187 -27.90 33.95 1.01
N SER A 188 -27.13 34.89 0.45
CA SER A 188 -27.41 35.46 -0.88
C SER A 188 -27.57 34.33 -1.92
N PRO A 189 -28.52 34.42 -2.87
CA PRO A 189 -28.78 33.36 -3.85
C PRO A 189 -27.57 33.03 -4.75
N ASP A 190 -26.64 33.98 -4.91
CA ASP A 190 -25.39 33.79 -5.67
C ASP A 190 -24.21 33.27 -4.82
N HIS A 191 -24.44 32.89 -3.55
CA HIS A 191 -23.37 32.43 -2.65
C HIS A 191 -22.89 31.02 -3.03
N PRO A 192 -21.60 30.80 -3.37
CA PRO A 192 -21.10 29.52 -3.88
C PRO A 192 -21.39 28.29 -2.99
N ALA A 193 -21.43 28.45 -1.66
CA ALA A 193 -21.82 27.34 -0.75
C ALA A 193 -23.17 26.68 -1.09
N LEU A 194 -24.12 27.38 -1.72
CA LEU A 194 -25.42 26.81 -2.09
C LEU A 194 -25.31 25.68 -3.14
N SER A 195 -24.15 25.52 -3.79
CA SER A 195 -23.87 24.42 -4.71
C SER A 195 -23.43 23.13 -4.00
N MET A 196 -23.22 23.12 -2.68
CA MET A 196 -22.71 21.94 -1.97
C MET A 196 -23.61 20.68 -2.08
N PRO A 197 -24.94 20.78 -2.10
CA PRO A 197 -25.80 19.63 -2.43
C PRO A 197 -25.56 19.14 -3.86
N ASP A 198 -25.46 20.07 -4.82
CA ASP A 198 -25.20 19.74 -6.22
C ASP A 198 -23.79 19.14 -6.42
N PHE A 199 -22.82 19.50 -5.55
CA PHE A 199 -21.49 18.88 -5.48
C PHE A 199 -21.60 17.42 -5.02
N LEU A 200 -22.32 17.14 -3.94
CA LEU A 200 -22.54 15.77 -3.45
C LEU A 200 -23.18 14.88 -4.53
N ASP A 201 -24.20 15.41 -5.23
CA ASP A 201 -24.88 14.68 -6.30
C ASP A 201 -24.00 14.51 -7.56
N THR A 202 -23.06 15.43 -7.83
CA THR A 202 -22.17 15.35 -9.01
C THR A 202 -20.99 14.41 -8.79
N PHE A 203 -20.37 14.43 -7.61
CA PHE A 203 -19.18 13.64 -7.31
C PHE A 203 -19.51 12.27 -6.70
N GLY A 204 -20.68 12.12 -6.07
CA GLY A 204 -21.05 10.86 -5.44
C GLY A 204 -20.02 10.44 -4.38
N PRO A 205 -19.62 9.15 -4.33
CA PRO A 205 -18.54 8.67 -3.47
C PRO A 205 -17.18 9.37 -3.67
N LEU A 206 -16.89 9.94 -4.85
CA LEU A 206 -15.58 10.57 -5.13
C LEU A 206 -15.33 11.85 -4.33
N ILE A 207 -16.34 12.39 -3.63
CA ILE A 207 -16.17 13.50 -2.69
C ILE A 207 -15.10 13.20 -1.63
N PHE A 208 -15.02 11.96 -1.15
CA PHE A 208 -14.13 11.55 -0.07
C PHE A 208 -12.65 11.53 -0.48
N PRO A 209 -12.21 10.84 -1.55
CA PRO A 209 -10.82 10.91 -2.01
C PRO A 209 -10.41 12.32 -2.47
N LEU A 210 -11.32 13.12 -3.04
CA LEU A 210 -11.03 14.53 -3.37
C LEU A 210 -10.83 15.39 -2.13
N TYR A 211 -11.67 15.19 -1.10
CA TYR A 211 -11.50 15.83 0.22
C TYR A 211 -10.16 15.43 0.86
N ARG A 212 -9.79 14.15 0.83
CA ARG A 212 -8.49 13.64 1.32
C ARG A 212 -7.31 14.27 0.57
N ALA A 213 -7.35 14.36 -0.76
CA ALA A 213 -6.34 15.06 -1.54
C ALA A 213 -6.24 16.57 -1.20
N ALA A 214 -7.36 17.23 -0.93
CA ALA A 214 -7.39 18.62 -0.52
C ALA A 214 -6.90 18.83 0.94
N LEU A 215 -7.09 17.88 1.85
CA LEU A 215 -6.45 17.89 3.18
C LEU A 215 -4.94 17.85 3.06
N LEU A 216 -4.40 16.90 2.27
CA LEU A 216 -2.98 16.74 1.92
C LEU A 216 -2.35 17.93 1.16
N ARG A 217 -3.11 19.01 0.93
CA ARG A 217 -2.67 20.20 0.19
C ARG A 217 -2.13 19.87 -1.21
N LYS A 218 -2.66 18.82 -1.85
CA LYS A 218 -2.37 18.51 -3.25
C LYS A 218 -2.99 19.56 -4.18
N ARG A 219 -2.37 19.77 -5.35
CA ARG A 219 -2.81 20.70 -6.39
C ARG A 219 -3.91 20.03 -7.22
N VAL A 220 -5.16 20.46 -7.03
CA VAL A 220 -6.34 19.86 -7.66
C VAL A 220 -6.85 20.75 -8.80
N LEU A 221 -6.93 20.20 -10.02
CA LEU A 221 -7.42 20.90 -11.21
C LEU A 221 -8.71 20.27 -11.73
N LEU A 222 -9.79 21.04 -11.80
CA LEU A 222 -11.09 20.64 -12.37
C LEU A 222 -11.18 21.10 -13.83
N LEU A 223 -11.09 20.16 -14.77
CA LEU A 223 -11.32 20.39 -16.19
C LEU A 223 -12.82 20.21 -16.52
N GLY A 224 -13.46 21.21 -17.11
CA GLY A 224 -14.86 21.15 -17.51
C GLY A 224 -15.21 22.14 -18.62
N SER A 225 -16.39 22.00 -19.21
CA SER A 225 -16.92 22.92 -20.21
C SER A 225 -17.70 24.08 -19.58
N ALA A 226 -17.86 25.19 -20.31
CA ALA A 226 -18.80 26.24 -19.93
C ALA A 226 -20.25 25.69 -19.83
N PRO A 227 -21.10 26.15 -18.89
CA PRO A 227 -20.89 27.27 -17.97
C PRO A 227 -19.86 27.01 -16.86
N ILE A 228 -18.96 27.96 -16.63
CA ILE A 228 -17.84 27.84 -15.70
C ILE A 228 -18.23 28.15 -14.25
N GLN A 229 -19.35 28.87 -14.00
CA GLN A 229 -19.81 29.18 -12.65
C GLN A 229 -19.89 27.92 -11.77
N ARG A 230 -20.47 26.83 -12.28
CA ARG A 230 -20.60 25.56 -11.55
C ARG A 230 -19.25 24.98 -11.12
N SER A 231 -18.24 25.04 -11.99
CA SER A 231 -16.88 24.59 -11.68
C SER A 231 -16.22 25.47 -10.63
N CYS A 232 -16.44 26.79 -10.68
CA CYS A 232 -15.97 27.73 -9.66
C CYS A 232 -16.64 27.48 -8.30
N ASP A 233 -17.94 27.22 -8.27
CA ASP A 233 -18.68 26.92 -7.05
C ASP A 233 -18.22 25.57 -6.45
N PHE A 234 -17.83 24.61 -7.28
CA PHE A 234 -17.21 23.35 -6.82
C PHE A 234 -15.79 23.52 -6.25
N VAL A 235 -14.96 24.37 -6.86
CA VAL A 235 -13.67 24.79 -6.30
C VAL A 235 -13.86 25.40 -4.90
N TYR A 236 -14.88 26.25 -4.73
CA TYR A 236 -15.25 26.77 -3.41
C TYR A 236 -15.65 25.65 -2.45
N GLY A 237 -16.61 24.79 -2.82
CA GLY A 237 -17.12 23.71 -1.98
C GLY A 237 -16.01 22.81 -1.40
N LEU A 238 -15.10 22.33 -2.26
CA LEU A 238 -13.97 21.50 -1.85
C LEU A 238 -12.97 22.25 -0.93
N SER A 239 -12.74 23.54 -1.20
CA SER A 239 -11.92 24.40 -0.30
C SER A 239 -12.59 24.64 1.06
N ILE A 240 -13.92 24.53 1.16
CA ILE A 240 -14.62 24.61 2.44
C ILE A 240 -14.49 23.32 3.23
N PHE A 241 -14.78 22.17 2.61
CA PHE A 241 -14.73 20.86 3.27
C PHE A 241 -13.33 20.52 3.82
N SER A 242 -12.26 21.00 3.20
CA SER A 242 -10.86 20.74 3.58
C SER A 242 -10.21 21.78 4.52
N ASN A 243 -11.01 22.68 5.14
CA ASN A 243 -10.50 23.57 6.21
C ASN A 243 -10.30 22.79 7.50
N LEU A 244 -9.26 23.14 8.26
CA LEU A 244 -9.08 22.63 9.62
C LEU A 244 -10.17 23.21 10.56
N PRO A 245 -10.91 22.36 11.31
CA PRO A 245 -11.83 22.80 12.35
C PRO A 245 -11.13 23.63 13.44
N PRO A 246 -11.76 24.67 14.02
CA PRO A 246 -11.14 25.53 15.02
C PRO A 246 -10.57 24.80 16.24
N SER A 247 -11.18 23.69 16.67
CA SER A 247 -10.69 22.87 17.79
C SER A 247 -9.34 22.18 17.52
N LEU A 248 -8.96 21.99 16.26
CA LEU A 248 -7.67 21.44 15.85
C LEU A 248 -6.60 22.52 15.59
N VAL A 249 -7.02 23.77 15.33
CA VAL A 249 -6.10 24.88 15.01
C VAL A 249 -5.18 25.25 16.18
N ASP A 250 -5.62 25.01 17.41
CA ASP A 250 -4.81 25.20 18.63
C ASP A 250 -3.94 23.96 18.97
N ALA A 251 -4.27 22.79 18.41
CA ALA A 251 -3.57 21.52 18.65
C ALA A 251 -2.43 21.27 17.65
N VAL A 252 -2.59 21.69 16.39
CA VAL A 252 -1.59 21.53 15.34
C VAL A 252 -0.81 22.84 15.16
N PRO A 253 0.51 22.91 15.49
CA PRO A 253 1.32 24.12 15.38
C PRO A 253 1.73 24.44 13.92
N ALA A 254 0.74 24.54 13.02
CA ALA A 254 0.94 24.71 11.60
C ALA A 254 0.87 26.19 11.13
N PRO A 255 1.70 26.59 10.14
CA PRO A 255 1.61 27.90 9.48
C PRO A 255 0.23 28.12 8.83
N PRO A 256 -0.20 29.38 8.62
CA PRO A 256 -1.54 29.69 8.13
C PRO A 256 -1.86 29.11 6.75
N SER A 257 -0.84 28.88 5.91
CA SER A 257 -0.95 28.20 4.61
C SER A 257 -1.43 26.74 4.72
N LEU A 258 -1.05 26.02 5.77
CA LEU A 258 -1.53 24.65 6.01
C LEU A 258 -2.94 24.58 6.61
N ARG A 259 -3.53 25.72 7.02
CA ARG A 259 -4.88 25.76 7.64
C ARG A 259 -6.02 25.76 6.62
N ARG A 260 -5.75 26.15 5.36
CA ARG A 260 -6.74 26.27 4.28
C ARG A 260 -6.07 26.12 2.91
N VAL A 261 -6.61 25.27 2.04
CA VAL A 261 -6.23 25.21 0.62
C VAL A 261 -6.65 26.49 -0.10
N ARG A 262 -5.79 27.05 -0.95
CA ARG A 262 -6.09 28.27 -1.71
C ARG A 262 -6.97 27.97 -2.93
N PRO A 263 -8.22 28.49 -3.02
CA PRO A 263 -9.00 28.39 -4.25
C PRO A 263 -8.54 29.47 -5.25
N LEU A 264 -8.09 29.06 -6.43
CA LEU A 264 -7.70 29.97 -7.53
C LEU A 264 -8.85 30.20 -8.53
N PHE A 265 -9.89 29.35 -8.49
CA PHE A 265 -11.01 29.33 -9.44
C PHE A 265 -10.55 29.18 -10.89
N ASN A 266 -11.06 29.98 -11.82
CA ASN A 266 -10.69 29.90 -13.22
C ASN A 266 -9.21 30.23 -13.45
N VAL A 267 -8.48 29.28 -14.03
CA VAL A 267 -7.11 29.44 -14.52
C VAL A 267 -7.02 29.04 -15.99
N GLY A 268 -6.28 29.81 -16.78
CA GLY A 268 -6.13 29.58 -18.23
C GLY A 268 -4.67 29.39 -18.66
N ILE A 269 -4.45 29.31 -19.97
CA ILE A 269 -3.10 29.16 -20.56
C ILE A 269 -2.13 30.27 -20.12
N HIS A 270 -2.64 31.46 -19.81
CA HIS A 270 -1.87 32.62 -19.37
C HIS A 270 -1.31 32.47 -17.94
N ASP A 271 -1.99 31.69 -17.08
CA ASP A 271 -1.57 31.46 -15.69
C ASP A 271 -0.46 30.41 -15.56
N ILE A 272 -0.13 29.70 -16.64
CA ILE A 272 0.82 28.57 -16.59
C ILE A 272 2.19 28.98 -16.04
N ALA A 273 2.66 30.20 -16.29
CA ALA A 273 3.92 30.69 -15.73
C ALA A 273 3.85 30.85 -14.19
N GLU A 274 2.73 31.36 -13.68
CA GLU A 274 2.48 31.53 -12.24
C GLU A 274 2.30 30.16 -11.56
N LEU A 275 1.55 29.25 -12.17
CA LEU A 275 1.36 27.87 -11.69
C LEU A 275 2.66 27.06 -11.71
N SER A 276 3.55 27.32 -12.68
CA SER A 276 4.86 26.68 -12.76
C SER A 276 5.86 27.25 -11.75
N ALA A 277 5.76 28.54 -11.40
CA ALA A 277 6.55 29.14 -10.32
C ALA A 277 6.12 28.63 -8.93
N LYS A 278 4.86 28.17 -8.80
CA LYS A 278 4.30 27.50 -7.62
C LYS A 278 4.50 25.98 -7.62
N ALA A 279 5.22 25.42 -8.61
CA ALA A 279 5.60 24.00 -8.63
C ALA A 279 6.75 23.74 -7.64
N PRO A 280 6.86 22.52 -7.07
CA PRO A 280 7.85 22.22 -6.03
C PRO A 280 9.28 22.39 -6.56
N SER A 281 9.97 23.39 -6.04
CA SER A 281 11.40 23.61 -6.25
C SER A 281 12.09 23.72 -4.88
N ASN A 282 12.63 22.59 -4.43
CA ASN A 282 13.38 22.38 -3.19
C ASN A 282 12.64 22.73 -1.87
N SER A 283 12.13 21.66 -1.22
CA SER A 283 12.23 21.45 0.23
C SER A 283 11.93 22.64 1.17
N ASP A 284 10.65 23.02 1.33
CA ASP A 284 10.09 23.39 2.67
C ASP A 284 8.59 23.75 2.66
N SER A 285 7.97 24.09 1.52
CA SER A 285 6.50 24.23 1.47
C SER A 285 5.90 24.17 0.05
N SER A 286 5.15 23.12 -0.27
CA SER A 286 4.25 23.09 -1.43
C SER A 286 2.93 23.81 -1.10
N GLU A 287 2.72 25.01 -1.65
CA GLU A 287 1.45 25.74 -1.47
C GLU A 287 0.33 25.09 -2.29
N GLY A 288 -0.44 24.20 -1.65
CA GLY A 288 -1.59 23.52 -2.24
C GLY A 288 -2.71 24.45 -2.69
N TRP A 289 -3.29 24.17 -3.85
CA TRP A 289 -4.37 24.96 -4.43
C TRP A 289 -5.43 24.11 -5.13
N ILE A 290 -6.65 24.67 -5.26
CA ILE A 290 -7.75 24.08 -6.03
C ILE A 290 -8.15 25.08 -7.12
N ALA A 291 -8.21 24.65 -8.36
CA ALA A 291 -8.56 25.50 -9.52
C ALA A 291 -9.47 24.76 -10.50
N CYS A 292 -10.12 25.50 -11.40
CA CYS A 292 -10.85 24.94 -12.53
C CYS A 292 -10.41 25.58 -13.85
N THR A 293 -10.57 24.87 -14.96
CA THR A 293 -10.23 25.38 -16.29
C THR A 293 -11.14 24.81 -17.37
N THR A 294 -11.26 25.55 -18.46
CA THR A 294 -11.87 25.14 -19.74
C THR A 294 -10.83 24.77 -20.79
N ASP A 295 -9.54 24.93 -20.50
CA ASP A 295 -8.46 24.78 -21.46
C ASP A 295 -7.81 23.39 -21.32
N ASP A 296 -8.19 22.45 -22.19
CA ASP A 296 -7.66 21.08 -22.23
C ASP A 296 -6.12 21.02 -22.25
N ILE A 297 -5.45 22.06 -22.75
CA ILE A 297 -3.99 22.19 -22.78
C ILE A 297 -3.38 22.05 -21.39
N LEU A 298 -4.04 22.50 -20.31
CA LEU A 298 -3.51 22.35 -18.95
C LEU A 298 -3.45 20.88 -18.53
N SER A 299 -4.38 20.03 -18.97
CA SER A 299 -4.36 18.58 -18.67
C SER A 299 -3.11 17.87 -19.21
N THR A 300 -2.54 18.37 -20.32
CA THR A 300 -1.31 17.81 -20.90
C THR A 300 -0.07 18.10 -20.07
N LYS A 301 -0.12 19.11 -19.19
CA LYS A 301 1.02 19.57 -18.38
C LYS A 301 0.96 18.98 -16.97
N ARG A 302 1.21 17.67 -16.90
CA ARG A 302 1.20 16.85 -15.68
C ARG A 302 2.03 17.37 -14.50
N SER A 303 3.00 18.27 -14.73
CA SER A 303 3.79 18.91 -13.67
C SER A 303 3.05 20.03 -12.92
N LEU A 304 1.93 20.54 -13.44
CA LEU A 304 1.18 21.66 -12.84
C LEU A 304 0.26 21.22 -11.70
N PHE A 305 -0.29 20.01 -11.76
CA PHE A 305 -1.29 19.49 -10.82
C PHE A 305 -0.86 18.11 -10.30
N ASP A 306 -1.39 17.71 -9.15
CA ASP A 306 -1.20 16.38 -8.58
C ASP A 306 -2.46 15.51 -8.81
N VAL A 307 -3.63 16.16 -8.86
CA VAL A 307 -4.93 15.52 -9.13
C VAL A 307 -5.67 16.29 -10.23
N LEU A 308 -6.11 15.57 -11.26
CA LEU A 308 -6.95 16.07 -12.34
C LEU A 308 -8.36 15.48 -12.24
N VAL A 309 -9.36 16.34 -12.38
CA VAL A 309 -10.78 15.99 -12.33
C VAL A 309 -11.42 16.36 -13.65
N HIS A 310 -11.81 15.36 -14.44
CA HIS A 310 -12.62 15.56 -15.64
C HIS A 310 -14.11 15.59 -15.26
N LEU A 311 -14.72 16.76 -15.38
CA LEU A 311 -16.15 16.95 -15.17
C LEU A 311 -16.94 16.46 -16.41
N PRO A 312 -18.07 15.74 -16.21
CA PRO A 312 -18.85 15.20 -17.30
C PRO A 312 -19.61 16.30 -18.06
N SER A 313 -19.59 16.23 -19.39
CA SER A 313 -20.34 17.16 -20.26
C SER A 313 -21.84 16.83 -20.37
N GLN A 314 -22.26 15.65 -19.91
CA GLN A 314 -23.66 15.21 -19.90
C GLN A 314 -24.11 14.90 -18.46
N PRO A 315 -25.35 15.26 -18.07
CA PRO A 315 -25.91 14.86 -16.78
C PRO A 315 -26.07 13.33 -16.72
N GLY A 316 -25.87 12.76 -15.53
CA GLY A 316 -26.00 11.30 -15.30
C GLY A 316 -24.73 10.47 -15.53
N GLN A 317 -23.63 11.08 -15.94
CA GLN A 317 -22.30 10.45 -15.92
C GLN A 317 -21.52 10.91 -14.68
N TRP A 318 -20.67 10.04 -14.14
CA TRP A 318 -19.77 10.40 -13.04
C TRP A 318 -18.48 11.10 -13.56
N PRO A 319 -17.88 12.01 -12.78
CA PRO A 319 -16.58 12.59 -13.10
C PRO A 319 -15.47 11.54 -13.04
N THR A 320 -14.41 11.74 -13.82
CA THR A 320 -13.20 10.90 -13.76
C THR A 320 -12.08 11.64 -13.04
N VAL A 321 -11.55 11.04 -11.98
CA VAL A 321 -10.42 11.59 -11.20
C VAL A 321 -9.17 10.78 -11.52
N THR A 322 -8.06 11.45 -11.80
CA THR A 322 -6.75 10.81 -12.06
C THR A 322 -5.60 11.55 -11.36
N THR A 323 -4.55 10.82 -10.99
CA THR A 323 -3.27 11.43 -10.56
C THR A 323 -2.50 12.05 -11.73
N SER A 324 -1.44 12.82 -11.44
CA SER A 324 -0.44 13.29 -12.41
C SER A 324 0.08 12.19 -13.35
N ASP A 325 0.18 10.97 -12.84
CA ASP A 325 0.75 9.82 -13.56
C ASP A 325 -0.27 9.17 -14.51
N GLY A 326 -1.56 9.47 -14.31
CA GLY A 326 -2.67 8.95 -15.10
C GLY A 326 -3.45 7.81 -14.43
N ASN A 327 -3.09 7.43 -13.20
CA ASN A 327 -3.81 6.40 -12.43
C ASN A 327 -5.18 6.94 -12.02
N ARG A 328 -6.26 6.15 -12.21
CA ARG A 328 -7.61 6.54 -11.75
C ARG A 328 -7.69 6.49 -10.23
N VAL A 329 -8.28 7.52 -9.64
CA VAL A 329 -8.63 7.56 -8.21
C VAL A 329 -10.10 7.14 -8.07
N LEU A 330 -10.36 6.17 -7.19
CA LEU A 330 -11.70 5.66 -6.86
C LEU A 330 -11.99 5.92 -5.38
N ALA A 331 -13.26 5.86 -5.00
CA ALA A 331 -13.69 5.90 -3.61
C ALA A 331 -13.62 4.50 -2.97
N THR A 332 -13.41 4.44 -1.66
CA THR A 332 -13.32 3.16 -0.93
C THR A 332 -14.68 2.54 -0.63
N GLN A 333 -14.70 1.28 -0.22
CA GLN A 333 -15.93 0.63 0.25
C GLN A 333 -16.49 1.30 1.52
N ARG A 334 -15.65 1.82 2.41
CA ARG A 334 -16.09 2.70 3.51
C ARG A 334 -16.64 4.04 3.04
N ASP A 335 -16.02 4.69 2.05
CA ASP A 335 -16.53 5.93 1.46
C ASP A 335 -17.93 5.76 0.84
N LEU A 336 -18.18 4.65 0.11
CA LEU A 336 -19.49 4.33 -0.44
C LEU A 336 -20.56 4.13 0.65
N ARG A 337 -20.22 3.44 1.75
CA ARG A 337 -21.11 3.29 2.91
C ARG A 337 -21.48 4.64 3.52
N ARG A 338 -20.51 5.53 3.69
CA ARG A 338 -20.69 6.89 4.20
C ARG A 338 -21.53 7.77 3.28
N TYR A 339 -21.25 7.76 1.98
CA TYR A 339 -22.04 8.45 0.96
C TYR A 339 -23.52 8.06 1.06
N ASN A 340 -23.80 6.75 1.12
CA ASN A 340 -25.17 6.24 1.21
C ASN A 340 -25.85 6.58 2.54
N ALA A 341 -25.14 6.54 3.67
CA ALA A 341 -25.66 6.96 4.98
C ALA A 341 -26.01 8.45 5.00
N LEU A 342 -25.10 9.31 4.52
CA LEU A 342 -25.27 10.76 4.42
C LEU A 342 -26.45 11.12 3.50
N ARG A 343 -26.53 10.49 2.31
CA ARG A 343 -27.64 10.67 1.36
C ARG A 343 -28.97 10.25 1.98
N LYS A 344 -29.03 9.10 2.66
CA LYS A 344 -30.23 8.60 3.37
C LYS A 344 -30.70 9.59 4.44
N GLU A 345 -29.76 10.16 5.22
CA GLU A 345 -30.13 11.12 6.27
C GLU A 345 -30.62 12.46 5.70
N LEU A 346 -29.98 12.97 4.64
CA LEU A 346 -30.47 14.16 3.95
C LEU A 346 -31.91 13.95 3.43
N MET A 347 -32.22 12.77 2.88
CA MET A 347 -33.60 12.41 2.52
C MET A 347 -34.54 12.39 3.73
N ARG A 348 -34.10 11.82 4.87
CA ARG A 348 -34.89 11.73 6.11
C ARG A 348 -35.22 13.12 6.66
N SER A 349 -34.24 14.03 6.69
CA SER A 349 -34.42 15.42 7.13
C SER A 349 -35.49 16.16 6.32
N ARG A 350 -35.64 15.84 5.02
CA ARG A 350 -36.63 16.43 4.13
C ARG A 350 -38.03 15.86 4.41
N ARG A 351 -38.16 14.53 4.46
CA ARG A 351 -39.43 13.83 4.73
C ARG A 351 -40.07 14.22 6.07
N LEU A 352 -39.27 14.47 7.11
CA LEU A 352 -39.76 14.92 8.42
C LEU A 352 -40.40 16.32 8.34
N ARG A 353 -39.84 17.23 7.53
CA ARG A 353 -40.38 18.59 7.34
C ARG A 353 -41.61 18.64 6.43
N ASP A 354 -41.68 17.77 5.43
CA ASP A 354 -42.92 17.59 4.65
C ASP A 354 -44.07 17.09 5.52
N ARG A 355 -43.80 16.30 6.59
CA ARG A 355 -44.81 15.93 7.60
C ARG A 355 -45.21 17.11 8.48
N ASP A 356 -44.25 17.83 9.07
CA ASP A 356 -44.57 18.96 9.97
C ASP A 356 -45.30 20.12 9.28
N SER A 357 -45.03 20.36 7.98
CA SER A 357 -45.79 21.35 7.20
C SER A 357 -47.23 20.91 6.90
N THR A 358 -47.47 19.61 6.72
CA THR A 358 -48.81 19.06 6.43
C THR A 358 -49.78 19.19 7.62
N TYR A 359 -49.29 19.22 8.86
CA TYR A 359 -50.14 19.37 10.06
C TYR A 359 -50.54 20.83 10.39
N GLN A 360 -50.05 21.84 9.66
CA GLN A 360 -50.34 23.25 9.97
C GLN A 360 -51.49 23.87 9.14
N ASP A 361 -52.05 23.15 8.16
CA ASP A 361 -52.95 23.72 7.13
C ASP A 361 -54.39 23.15 7.10
N GLU A 362 -54.79 22.32 8.07
CA GLU A 362 -56.19 21.88 8.24
C GLU A 362 -56.99 22.89 9.11
N PRO A 363 -58.10 23.47 8.60
CA PRO A 363 -58.96 24.35 9.40
C PRO A 363 -59.88 23.55 10.33
N GLU A 364 -60.00 23.98 11.59
CA GLU A 364 -60.95 23.44 12.57
C GLU A 364 -62.41 23.69 12.15
N ASP A 365 -63.04 22.78 11.38
CA ASP A 365 -64.50 22.66 11.27
C ASP A 365 -64.93 21.26 10.75
N GLU A 366 -66.12 20.83 11.15
CA GLU A 366 -66.79 19.55 10.81
C GLU A 366 -66.25 18.26 11.44
N ALA A 367 -66.35 18.20 12.77
CA ALA A 367 -66.81 16.97 13.41
C ALA A 367 -68.30 16.72 13.09
N VAL A 368 -68.67 15.47 12.77
CA VAL A 368 -69.98 14.76 12.97
C VAL A 368 -70.39 13.89 11.77
N GLN A 369 -70.72 12.61 12.04
CA GLN A 369 -71.24 11.55 11.13
C GLN A 369 -70.22 10.97 10.13
N SER A 370 -70.09 9.64 9.92
CA SER A 370 -70.85 8.50 10.45
C SER A 370 -70.04 7.19 10.49
N SER A 371 -70.37 6.36 11.50
CA SER A 371 -70.09 4.92 11.68
C SER A 371 -69.81 4.09 10.41
N ASP A 372 -68.77 3.24 10.43
CA ASP A 372 -68.89 1.77 10.65
C ASP A 372 -67.74 0.97 10.00
N THR A 373 -66.73 0.56 10.79
CA THR A 373 -66.12 -0.80 10.79
C THR A 373 -64.93 -0.87 11.77
N LEU A 374 -64.63 -2.08 12.26
CA LEU A 374 -63.77 -2.34 13.41
C LEU A 374 -62.27 -2.39 13.06
N HIS A 375 -61.48 -1.45 13.59
CA HIS A 375 -60.16 -1.78 14.14
C HIS A 375 -59.84 -0.92 15.36
N VAL A 376 -59.22 -1.54 16.36
CA VAL A 376 -58.74 -0.87 17.57
C VAL A 376 -57.30 -0.45 17.32
N PRO A 377 -56.96 0.85 17.37
CA PRO A 377 -55.59 1.27 17.63
C PRO A 377 -55.37 1.19 19.14
N GLU A 378 -54.56 0.23 19.60
CA GLU A 378 -54.01 0.28 20.96
C GLU A 378 -52.84 1.27 20.98
N ASP A 379 -52.74 2.02 22.08
CA ASP A 379 -51.82 3.13 22.25
C ASP A 379 -50.34 2.72 22.16
N ASP A 380 -49.52 3.48 21.43
CA ASP A 380 -48.06 3.47 21.58
C ASP A 380 -47.51 4.90 21.76
N ASP A 381 -47.97 5.53 22.85
CA ASP A 381 -47.54 6.88 23.27
C ASP A 381 -46.86 6.81 24.66
N THR A 382 -45.93 5.86 24.86
CA THR A 382 -45.02 5.83 26.03
C THR A 382 -43.62 5.27 25.73
N ASN A 383 -42.71 6.11 25.21
CA ASN A 383 -41.32 6.31 25.69
C ASN A 383 -40.37 6.84 24.57
N PRO A 384 -40.01 8.14 24.54
CA PRO A 384 -39.01 8.68 23.61
C PRO A 384 -37.55 8.33 23.98
N LEU A 385 -37.34 7.25 24.75
CA LEU A 385 -36.04 6.80 25.28
C LEU A 385 -35.74 5.32 24.98
N MET A 386 -36.56 4.66 24.15
CA MET A 386 -36.48 3.22 23.83
C MET A 386 -36.52 2.90 22.33
N GLN A 387 -36.25 3.87 21.45
CA GLN A 387 -36.19 3.67 19.99
C GLN A 387 -34.76 3.68 19.40
N SER A 388 -33.70 3.88 20.20
CA SER A 388 -32.31 3.94 19.67
C SER A 388 -31.57 2.60 19.61
N ILE A 389 -32.19 1.48 20.00
CA ILE A 389 -31.52 0.17 20.08
C ILE A 389 -32.27 -0.95 19.31
N THR A 390 -33.55 -0.76 18.96
CA THR A 390 -34.41 -1.84 18.42
C THR A 390 -34.85 -1.66 16.96
N SER A 391 -34.14 -0.86 16.17
CA SER A 391 -34.39 -0.68 14.71
C SER A 391 -33.45 -1.51 13.81
N LEU A 392 -32.77 -2.51 14.38
CA LEU A 392 -31.80 -3.37 13.67
C LEU A 392 -32.41 -4.63 13.03
N ILE A 393 -33.74 -4.75 12.98
CA ILE A 393 -34.44 -5.73 12.13
C ILE A 393 -34.88 -5.01 10.84
N PRO A 394 -34.41 -5.42 9.65
CA PRO A 394 -34.82 -4.79 8.41
C PRO A 394 -36.23 -5.26 7.99
N GLU A 395 -37.26 -4.48 8.32
CA GLU A 395 -38.53 -4.57 7.58
C GLU A 395 -38.30 -4.15 6.13
N ALA A 396 -38.57 -5.06 5.20
CA ALA A 396 -38.27 -4.89 3.78
C ALA A 396 -39.36 -4.08 3.05
N THR A 397 -39.52 -2.80 3.40
CA THR A 397 -40.50 -1.88 2.75
C THR A 397 -40.00 -0.42 2.63
N GLU A 398 -40.07 0.10 1.40
CA GLU A 398 -40.20 1.52 0.98
C GLU A 398 -39.19 2.62 1.42
N SER A 399 -38.16 2.34 2.24
CA SER A 399 -37.32 3.40 2.84
C SER A 399 -35.84 3.49 2.42
N SER A 400 -35.33 2.58 1.58
CA SER A 400 -33.97 2.70 1.04
C SER A 400 -33.89 3.76 -0.08
N PRO A 401 -32.79 4.54 -0.18
CA PRO A 401 -32.57 5.36 -1.36
C PRO A 401 -32.42 4.45 -2.59
N PRO A 402 -32.90 4.87 -3.77
CA PRO A 402 -32.69 4.13 -5.00
C PRO A 402 -31.21 4.08 -5.33
N ALA A 403 -30.71 2.89 -5.68
CA ALA A 403 -29.35 2.70 -6.19
C ALA A 403 -29.14 3.64 -7.38
N VAL A 404 -28.07 4.44 -7.36
CA VAL A 404 -27.71 5.27 -8.52
C VAL A 404 -27.05 4.35 -9.54
N GLU A 405 -27.39 4.55 -10.82
CA GLU A 405 -26.80 3.77 -11.88
C GLU A 405 -25.29 4.00 -11.94
N ASN A 406 -24.54 2.96 -12.28
CA ASN A 406 -23.10 3.03 -12.49
C ASN A 406 -22.24 3.43 -11.26
N GLU A 407 -22.75 3.40 -10.03
CA GLU A 407 -21.95 3.62 -8.80
C GLU A 407 -20.65 2.78 -8.77
N ALA A 408 -20.71 1.54 -9.26
CA ALA A 408 -19.55 0.64 -9.35
C ALA A 408 -18.42 1.12 -10.29
N GLN A 409 -18.60 2.18 -11.10
CA GLN A 409 -17.56 2.74 -11.96
C GLN A 409 -16.61 3.72 -11.23
N VAL A 410 -17.01 4.16 -10.03
CA VAL A 410 -16.30 5.17 -9.22
C VAL A 410 -15.89 4.70 -7.82
N VAL A 411 -16.21 3.45 -7.47
CA VAL A 411 -15.82 2.80 -6.21
C VAL A 411 -14.88 1.64 -6.55
N GLU A 412 -13.86 1.43 -5.74
CA GLU A 412 -12.98 0.26 -5.86
C GLU A 412 -13.77 -1.05 -5.64
N PRO A 413 -13.42 -2.17 -6.30
CA PRO A 413 -14.00 -3.45 -5.96
C PRO A 413 -13.62 -3.84 -4.53
N ALA A 414 -14.55 -4.42 -3.77
CA ALA A 414 -14.23 -4.96 -2.44
C ALA A 414 -13.11 -6.00 -2.56
N SER A 415 -12.06 -5.88 -1.75
CA SER A 415 -10.89 -6.76 -1.85
C SER A 415 -11.26 -8.20 -1.49
N TRP A 416 -10.57 -9.17 -2.10
CA TRP A 416 -10.75 -10.58 -1.76
C TRP A 416 -10.50 -10.86 -0.28
N ALA A 417 -9.56 -10.17 0.36
CA ALA A 417 -9.32 -10.25 1.80
C ALA A 417 -10.52 -9.77 2.61
N SER A 418 -11.13 -8.63 2.25
CA SER A 418 -12.35 -8.14 2.88
C SER A 418 -13.54 -9.11 2.71
N ILE A 419 -13.72 -9.68 1.52
CA ILE A 419 -14.80 -10.63 1.21
C ILE A 419 -14.60 -11.95 1.96
N ALA A 420 -13.38 -12.50 1.94
CA ALA A 420 -13.02 -13.73 2.64
C ALA A 420 -13.16 -13.56 4.15
N TYR A 421 -12.65 -12.46 4.72
CA TYR A 421 -12.76 -12.17 6.16
C TYR A 421 -14.21 -11.95 6.60
N GLY A 422 -14.98 -11.14 5.86
CA GLY A 422 -16.40 -10.89 6.17
C GLY A 422 -17.28 -12.13 6.03
N SER A 423 -17.03 -12.96 5.01
CA SER A 423 -17.74 -14.25 4.87
C SER A 423 -17.33 -15.26 5.93
N PHE A 424 -16.03 -15.40 6.23
CA PHE A 424 -15.54 -16.25 7.33
C PHE A 424 -16.16 -15.85 8.66
N LEU A 425 -16.18 -14.56 9.00
CA LEU A 425 -16.82 -14.05 10.20
C LEU A 425 -18.31 -14.38 10.22
N TRP A 426 -19.03 -14.16 9.13
CA TRP A 426 -20.46 -14.50 9.02
C TRP A 426 -20.74 -16.00 9.22
N TRP A 427 -19.87 -16.88 8.73
CA TRP A 427 -19.97 -18.32 9.00
C TRP A 427 -19.62 -18.68 10.44
N ALA A 428 -18.53 -18.10 10.99
CA ALA A 428 -18.05 -18.36 12.34
C ALA A 428 -19.01 -17.84 13.43
N SER A 429 -19.73 -16.75 13.14
CA SER A 429 -20.75 -16.14 14.00
C SER A 429 -22.16 -16.71 13.81
N ALA A 430 -22.32 -17.73 12.96
CA ALA A 430 -23.62 -18.28 12.55
C ALA A 430 -24.63 -17.23 12.03
N GLY A 431 -24.12 -16.15 11.41
CA GLY A 431 -24.91 -15.07 10.81
C GLY A 431 -25.03 -13.80 11.66
N GLU A 432 -24.48 -13.76 12.87
CA GLU A 432 -24.34 -12.51 13.64
C GLU A 432 -23.27 -11.60 13.00
N ARG A 433 -23.40 -10.28 13.14
CA ARG A 433 -22.40 -9.34 12.61
C ARG A 433 -21.20 -9.27 13.55
N SER A 434 -20.01 -9.12 12.99
CA SER A 434 -18.80 -8.92 13.80
C SER A 434 -18.86 -7.60 14.55
N LEU A 435 -18.50 -7.62 15.84
CA LEU A 435 -18.48 -6.44 16.70
C LEU A 435 -17.67 -5.29 16.08
N ALA A 436 -16.55 -5.59 15.43
CA ALA A 436 -15.72 -4.58 14.77
C ALA A 436 -16.43 -3.88 13.59
N GLU A 437 -17.30 -4.58 12.84
CA GLU A 437 -18.11 -3.94 11.80
C GLU A 437 -19.27 -3.12 12.39
N GLU A 438 -19.79 -3.52 13.55
CA GLU A 438 -20.85 -2.77 14.24
C GLU A 438 -20.29 -1.49 14.88
N GLU A 439 -19.10 -1.57 15.49
CA GLU A 439 -18.33 -0.42 15.97
C GLU A 439 -17.99 0.55 14.84
N GLU A 440 -17.52 0.06 13.68
CA GLU A 440 -17.25 0.91 12.50
C GLU A 440 -18.52 1.61 11.99
N LYS A 441 -19.63 0.88 11.88
CA LYS A 441 -20.94 1.44 11.47
C LYS A 441 -21.46 2.44 12.51
N MET A 442 -21.25 2.20 13.80
CA MET A 442 -21.65 3.10 14.88
C MET A 442 -20.77 4.37 14.90
N GLN A 443 -19.46 4.24 14.65
CA GLN A 443 -18.55 5.37 14.50
C GLN A 443 -18.98 6.25 13.31
N ASP A 444 -19.22 5.65 12.14
CA ASP A 444 -19.65 6.38 10.95
C ASP A 444 -21.07 6.99 11.10
N ALA A 445 -21.96 6.36 11.87
CA ALA A 445 -23.27 6.92 12.22
C ALA A 445 -23.17 8.12 13.19
N SER A 446 -22.23 8.08 14.15
CA SER A 446 -22.04 9.17 15.14
C SER A 446 -21.63 10.50 14.49
N LEU A 447 -20.98 10.45 13.31
CA LEU A 447 -20.70 11.64 12.50
C LEU A 447 -21.97 12.39 12.10
N ILE A 448 -23.11 11.69 11.98
CA ILE A 448 -24.36 12.17 11.41
C ILE A 448 -25.44 12.45 12.49
N GLU A 449 -25.52 11.62 13.53
CA GLU A 449 -26.68 11.48 14.45
C GLU A 449 -27.26 12.81 15.01
N ASP A 450 -26.39 13.76 15.38
CA ASP A 450 -26.77 15.06 15.99
C ASP A 450 -26.93 16.24 15.01
N LEU A 451 -26.61 16.08 13.72
CA LEU A 451 -26.57 17.22 12.78
C LEU A 451 -27.95 17.73 12.35
N VAL A 452 -28.97 16.86 12.40
CA VAL A 452 -30.33 17.17 11.93
C VAL A 452 -31.25 17.67 13.05
N SER A 453 -31.02 17.23 14.30
CA SER A 453 -31.76 17.66 15.48
C SER A 453 -31.42 19.09 15.91
N THR A 454 -30.14 19.46 15.85
CA THR A 454 -29.63 20.80 16.18
C THR A 454 -30.06 21.90 15.20
N THR A 455 -30.33 21.54 13.94
CA THR A 455 -30.73 22.49 12.88
C THR A 455 -32.24 22.72 12.76
N SER A 456 -33.07 21.89 13.41
CA SER A 456 -34.54 21.94 13.28
C SER A 456 -35.27 22.73 14.38
N THR A 457 -34.65 22.92 15.55
CA THR A 457 -35.38 23.19 16.81
C THR A 457 -35.80 24.65 17.09
N HIS A 458 -35.61 25.62 16.20
CA HIS A 458 -35.78 27.06 16.52
C HIS A 458 -36.67 27.92 15.59
N SER A 459 -37.25 27.41 14.50
CA SER A 459 -38.11 28.23 13.60
C SER A 459 -39.52 28.52 14.16
N ALA A 460 -39.97 27.79 15.19
CA ALA A 460 -41.38 27.74 15.60
C ALA A 460 -41.91 28.94 16.45
N THR A 461 -41.26 30.12 16.46
CA THR A 461 -41.81 31.31 17.15
C THR A 461 -41.52 32.66 16.49
N LYS A 462 -42.25 33.02 15.40
CA LYS A 462 -42.84 34.36 15.13
C LYS A 462 -43.26 34.53 13.65
N SER A 463 -44.56 34.45 13.37
CA SER A 463 -45.26 35.42 12.50
C SER A 463 -46.77 35.22 12.59
N ARG A 464 -47.52 36.25 13.00
CA ARG A 464 -48.99 36.26 12.92
C ARG A 464 -49.46 37.45 12.09
N ARG A 465 -50.28 37.14 11.08
CA ARG A 465 -51.20 38.01 10.34
C ARG A 465 -50.58 39.13 9.47
N ARG A 466 -50.69 38.92 8.16
CA ARG A 466 -51.58 39.71 7.28
C ARG A 466 -51.87 38.90 6.02
N GLY A 467 -53.11 38.92 5.53
CA GLY A 467 -53.51 38.10 4.38
C GLY A 467 -54.24 38.90 3.31
N SER A 468 -54.18 38.42 2.08
CA SER A 468 -55.15 38.71 1.02
C SER A 468 -55.03 37.71 -0.15
N SER A 469 -56.06 36.88 -0.32
CA SER A 469 -56.59 36.35 -1.59
C SER A 469 -55.66 36.20 -2.81
N ALA A 470 -55.41 34.96 -3.27
CA ALA A 470 -56.17 34.35 -4.39
C ALA A 470 -55.59 33.00 -4.92
N ARG A 471 -56.51 32.11 -5.36
CA ARG A 471 -56.32 31.03 -6.37
C ARG A 471 -55.42 29.82 -6.07
N ARG A 472 -55.93 28.98 -5.17
CA ARG A 472 -56.11 27.52 -5.33
C ARG A 472 -55.71 26.92 -6.70
N ARG A 473 -54.63 26.14 -6.73
CA ARG A 473 -54.41 25.01 -7.67
C ARG A 473 -54.07 23.77 -6.84
N LYS A 474 -54.66 22.61 -7.16
CA LYS A 474 -54.32 21.34 -6.52
C LYS A 474 -52.91 20.91 -6.95
N ARG A 475 -52.04 20.53 -6.00
CA ARG A 475 -50.87 19.67 -6.26
C ARG A 475 -50.90 18.52 -5.26
N SER A 476 -50.61 17.32 -5.76
CA SER A 476 -50.48 16.08 -4.99
C SER A 476 -49.05 15.94 -4.49
N SER A 477 -48.86 15.84 -3.19
CA SER A 477 -47.55 15.76 -2.52
C SER A 477 -47.04 14.31 -2.48
N ALA A 478 -46.10 13.98 -3.38
CA ALA A 478 -45.03 12.98 -3.22
C ALA A 478 -44.31 12.75 -4.56
N THR A 479 -43.10 13.30 -4.74
CA THR A 479 -41.94 12.71 -5.48
C THR A 479 -40.93 13.80 -5.86
N SER A 480 -39.84 13.95 -5.10
CA SER A 480 -38.59 14.48 -5.65
C SER A 480 -37.38 13.99 -4.85
N LEU A 481 -36.56 13.17 -5.51
CA LEU A 481 -35.14 12.85 -5.27
C LEU A 481 -34.66 11.73 -6.24
N THR A 482 -35.59 10.99 -6.86
CA THR A 482 -35.30 9.96 -7.89
C THR A 482 -35.65 10.38 -9.32
N ARG A 483 -36.55 11.35 -9.50
CA ARG A 483 -37.33 11.50 -10.74
C ARG A 483 -36.63 12.26 -11.89
N LEU A 484 -35.31 12.44 -11.83
CA LEU A 484 -34.51 13.07 -12.89
C LEU A 484 -33.56 12.11 -13.63
N ILE A 485 -33.44 10.84 -13.23
CA ILE A 485 -32.42 9.93 -13.82
C ILE A 485 -33.00 8.90 -14.81
N LEU A 486 -34.30 8.52 -14.76
CA LEU A 486 -34.80 7.37 -15.55
C LEU A 486 -36.16 7.48 -16.26
N ASN A 487 -36.74 8.68 -16.47
CA ASN A 487 -37.84 8.83 -17.43
C ASN A 487 -37.85 10.24 -18.04
N ALA A 488 -37.16 10.36 -19.18
CA ALA A 488 -37.24 11.50 -20.10
C ALA A 488 -37.31 11.00 -21.55
N ALA A 489 -38.26 10.08 -21.80
CA ALA A 489 -38.92 10.00 -23.09
C ALA A 489 -40.32 10.60 -22.86
N ASP A 490 -40.59 11.72 -23.53
CA ASP A 490 -41.83 12.51 -23.47
C ASP A 490 -42.13 13.23 -22.12
N ASP A 491 -41.51 14.40 -21.88
CA ASP A 491 -42.19 15.66 -21.50
C ASP A 491 -41.19 16.84 -21.33
N ASP A 492 -41.43 17.96 -22.04
CA ASP A 492 -40.58 19.18 -22.07
C ASP A 492 -40.94 20.17 -20.92
N GLU A 493 -40.55 19.90 -19.67
CA GLU A 493 -40.46 20.95 -18.62
C GLU A 493 -39.16 20.85 -17.79
N PRO A 494 -38.43 21.96 -17.53
CA PRO A 494 -37.22 21.96 -16.71
C PRO A 494 -37.55 21.83 -15.20
N PRO A 495 -36.68 21.19 -14.40
CA PRO A 495 -36.96 20.90 -13.00
C PRO A 495 -37.03 22.14 -12.09
N GLU A 496 -38.04 22.20 -11.22
CA GLU A 496 -38.16 23.22 -10.16
C GLU A 496 -36.97 23.13 -9.18
N SER A 497 -36.23 24.23 -9.02
CA SER A 497 -35.07 24.32 -8.12
C SER A 497 -35.48 24.31 -6.64
N LEU A 498 -34.65 23.66 -5.80
CA LEU A 498 -34.86 23.64 -4.34
C LEU A 498 -34.82 25.07 -3.75
N PRO A 499 -35.65 25.37 -2.72
CA PRO A 499 -35.57 26.64 -1.99
C PRO A 499 -34.18 26.93 -1.42
N VAL A 500 -33.79 28.21 -1.40
CA VAL A 500 -32.47 28.67 -0.90
C VAL A 500 -32.24 28.22 0.55
N GLU A 501 -33.27 28.26 1.39
CA GLU A 501 -33.19 27.83 2.80
C GLU A 501 -32.87 26.33 2.94
N GLU A 502 -33.47 25.48 2.10
CA GLU A 502 -33.18 24.04 2.06
C GLU A 502 -31.73 23.79 1.62
N LYS A 503 -31.30 24.43 0.52
CA LYS A 503 -29.91 24.33 0.04
C LYS A 503 -28.91 24.80 1.09
N GLN A 504 -29.18 25.92 1.78
CA GLN A 504 -28.33 26.42 2.87
C GLN A 504 -28.23 25.42 4.02
N GLN A 505 -29.34 24.84 4.47
CA GLN A 505 -29.32 23.87 5.58
C GLN A 505 -28.59 22.56 5.20
N MET A 506 -28.80 22.05 3.98
CA MET A 506 -28.03 20.90 3.48
C MET A 506 -26.53 21.21 3.43
N SER A 507 -26.16 22.40 2.94
CA SER A 507 -24.76 22.85 2.92
C SER A 507 -24.15 22.92 4.32
N MET A 508 -24.91 23.41 5.32
CA MET A 508 -24.47 23.44 6.72
C MET A 508 -24.25 22.04 7.31
N ILE A 509 -25.14 21.10 7.03
CA ILE A 509 -24.99 19.69 7.45
C ILE A 509 -23.72 19.08 6.80
N LEU A 510 -23.49 19.32 5.51
CA LEU A 510 -22.30 18.83 4.80
C LEU A 510 -21.00 19.40 5.37
N ILE A 511 -20.94 20.71 5.62
CA ILE A 511 -19.75 21.35 6.24
C ILE A 511 -19.49 20.73 7.63
N ALA A 512 -20.53 20.59 8.45
CA ALA A 512 -20.39 20.02 9.80
C ALA A 512 -19.97 18.53 9.77
N TYR A 513 -20.46 17.76 8.81
CA TYR A 513 -20.07 16.37 8.59
C TYR A 513 -18.59 16.25 8.22
N PHE A 514 -18.10 17.01 7.22
CA PHE A 514 -16.69 16.98 6.84
C PHE A 514 -15.77 17.50 7.94
N HIS A 515 -16.15 18.55 8.68
CA HIS A 515 -15.40 19.00 9.85
C HIS A 515 -15.28 17.91 10.92
N ARG A 516 -16.36 17.15 11.22
CA ARG A 516 -16.31 16.02 12.17
C ARG A 516 -15.38 14.91 11.66
N LEU A 517 -15.39 14.64 10.36
CA LEU A 517 -14.47 13.69 9.73
C LEU A 517 -13.00 14.15 9.82
N THR A 518 -12.72 15.44 9.60
CA THR A 518 -11.37 16.02 9.78
C THR A 518 -10.92 15.92 11.24
N THR A 519 -11.81 16.21 12.19
CA THR A 519 -11.52 16.06 13.62
C THR A 519 -11.17 14.62 13.97
N LEU A 520 -12.01 13.66 13.58
CA LEU A 520 -11.81 12.23 13.86
C LEU A 520 -10.46 11.72 13.33
N LEU A 521 -10.12 12.10 12.09
CA LEU A 521 -8.89 11.68 11.42
C LEU A 521 -7.65 12.27 12.09
N LEU A 522 -7.56 13.59 12.23
CA LEU A 522 -6.37 14.25 12.77
C LEU A 522 -6.22 14.08 14.29
N SER A 523 -7.32 13.96 15.06
CA SER A 523 -7.21 13.64 16.49
C SER A 523 -6.78 12.19 16.70
N GLY A 524 -7.26 11.25 15.86
CA GLY A 524 -6.80 9.87 15.91
C GLY A 524 -5.32 9.73 15.56
N LEU A 525 -4.84 10.47 14.55
CA LEU A 525 -3.42 10.48 14.19
C LEU A 525 -2.57 11.08 15.31
N GLY A 526 -3.03 12.18 15.91
CA GLY A 526 -2.40 12.77 17.09
C GLY A 526 -2.35 11.79 18.27
N ASP A 527 -3.43 11.06 18.57
CA ASP A 527 -3.45 10.07 19.66
C ASP A 527 -2.42 8.95 19.42
N VAL A 528 -2.24 8.46 18.18
CA VAL A 528 -1.22 7.45 17.83
C VAL A 528 0.20 7.97 18.03
N VAL A 529 0.52 9.17 17.54
CA VAL A 529 1.85 9.77 17.70
C VAL A 529 2.20 9.95 19.18
N ASN A 530 1.24 10.43 19.99
CA ASN A 530 1.46 10.59 21.43
C ASN A 530 1.66 9.25 22.17
N SER A 531 1.04 8.15 21.74
CA SER A 531 1.28 6.84 22.39
C SER A 531 2.68 6.30 22.16
N GLU A 532 3.24 6.46 20.97
CA GLU A 532 4.63 6.04 20.68
C GLU A 532 5.65 6.93 21.40
N GLU A 533 5.42 8.26 21.45
CA GLU A 533 6.26 9.18 22.25
C GLU A 533 6.26 8.82 23.75
N ASP A 534 5.10 8.42 24.31
CA ASP A 534 4.98 7.99 25.71
C ASP A 534 5.68 6.64 25.98
N GLU A 535 5.79 5.73 25.00
CA GLU A 535 6.52 4.45 25.12
C GLU A 535 8.04 4.60 24.92
N ALA A 536 8.50 5.58 24.13
CA ALA A 536 9.93 5.80 23.84
C ALA A 536 10.77 6.24 25.05
N GLY A 537 10.16 6.84 26.08
CA GLY A 537 10.69 6.92 27.46
C GLY A 537 11.91 7.83 27.75
N ASP A 538 12.68 8.25 26.76
CA ASP A 538 13.73 9.29 26.85
C ASP A 538 13.61 10.24 25.66
N GLY A 539 13.85 11.53 25.87
CA GLY A 539 13.52 12.63 24.93
C GLY A 539 14.46 12.75 23.73
N ARG A 540 14.78 11.64 23.08
CA ARG A 540 15.51 11.52 21.82
C ARG A 540 14.70 10.66 20.87
N VAL A 541 13.72 11.28 20.24
CA VAL A 541 13.20 10.82 18.96
C VAL A 541 14.34 11.06 17.95
N ASP A 542 14.90 9.99 17.39
CA ASP A 542 15.66 10.11 16.15
C ASP A 542 14.64 10.38 15.03
N ASP A 543 14.87 11.36 14.15
CA ASP A 543 13.88 11.83 13.15
C ASP A 543 13.42 10.73 12.15
N ASP A 544 14.03 9.54 12.19
CA ASP A 544 13.77 8.38 11.33
C ASP A 544 13.00 7.22 12.03
N THR A 545 12.44 7.38 13.24
CA THR A 545 11.61 6.31 13.86
C THR A 545 10.24 6.14 13.19
N GLU A 546 10.06 5.02 12.49
CA GLU A 546 8.81 4.58 11.87
C GLU A 546 7.73 4.23 12.91
N ILE A 547 6.58 4.93 12.90
CA ILE A 547 5.40 4.54 13.70
C ILE A 547 4.56 3.52 12.92
N GLN A 548 4.28 2.37 13.54
CA GLN A 548 3.52 1.28 12.93
C GLN A 548 2.03 1.36 13.30
N LEU A 549 1.18 1.62 12.31
CA LEU A 549 -0.27 1.69 12.51
C LEU A 549 -0.93 0.30 12.43
N THR A 550 -1.66 -0.07 13.48
CA THR A 550 -2.43 -1.32 13.55
C THR A 550 -3.75 -1.23 12.78
N ALA A 551 -4.29 -2.41 12.39
CA ALA A 551 -5.59 -2.53 11.76
C ALA A 551 -6.77 -1.93 12.58
N GLU A 552 -6.61 -1.76 13.90
CA GLU A 552 -7.62 -1.11 14.73
C GLU A 552 -7.49 0.41 14.68
N GLU A 553 -6.26 0.94 14.67
CA GLU A 553 -6.01 2.39 14.52
C GLU A 553 -6.47 2.90 13.15
N VAL A 554 -6.27 2.14 12.06
CA VAL A 554 -6.82 2.50 10.73
C VAL A 554 -8.34 2.66 10.78
N ARG A 555 -9.05 1.75 11.48
CA ARG A 555 -10.50 1.86 11.66
C ARG A 555 -10.86 3.09 12.49
N ARG A 556 -10.14 3.35 13.58
CA ARG A 556 -10.33 4.51 14.48
C ARG A 556 -10.07 5.84 13.77
N LEU A 557 -9.06 5.94 12.90
CA LEU A 557 -8.79 7.07 11.98
C LEU A 557 -9.92 7.31 10.98
N GLY A 558 -10.88 6.39 10.88
CA GLY A 558 -12.00 6.50 9.97
C GLY A 558 -11.64 6.11 8.54
N LEU A 559 -10.66 5.24 8.33
CA LEU A 559 -10.20 4.82 7.00
C LEU A 559 -10.53 3.34 6.76
N ASP A 560 -10.44 2.88 5.51
CA ASP A 560 -10.70 1.49 5.13
C ASP A 560 -9.42 0.65 5.19
N VAL A 561 -9.36 -0.30 6.14
CA VAL A 561 -8.20 -1.20 6.37
C VAL A 561 -7.82 -1.99 5.12
N TRP A 562 -8.77 -2.20 4.22
CA TRP A 562 -8.60 -3.05 3.04
C TRP A 562 -8.28 -2.28 1.76
N SER A 563 -8.18 -0.94 1.83
CA SER A 563 -7.93 -0.08 0.66
C SER A 563 -6.48 0.41 0.60
N ALA A 564 -5.81 0.10 -0.51
CA ALA A 564 -4.50 0.68 -0.82
C ALA A 564 -4.56 2.21 -1.01
N ALA A 565 -5.72 2.76 -1.39
CA ALA A 565 -5.87 4.21 -1.54
C ALA A 565 -5.86 4.94 -0.19
N ASP A 566 -6.43 4.32 0.85
CA ASP A 566 -6.41 4.88 2.20
C ASP A 566 -5.08 4.63 2.92
N ALA A 567 -4.39 3.50 2.65
CA ALA A 567 -3.02 3.28 3.10
C ALA A 567 -2.06 4.37 2.57
N ARG A 568 -2.13 4.67 1.26
CA ARG A 568 -1.36 5.75 0.61
C ARG A 568 -1.69 7.14 1.15
N PHE A 569 -2.95 7.39 1.48
CA PHE A 569 -3.34 8.66 2.08
C PHE A 569 -2.61 8.91 3.41
N ILE A 570 -2.37 7.88 4.22
CA ILE A 570 -1.70 8.05 5.52
C ILE A 570 -0.18 8.18 5.35
N SER A 571 0.43 7.43 4.43
CA SER A 571 1.85 7.62 4.08
C SER A 571 2.15 8.97 3.42
N ASP A 572 1.13 9.62 2.84
CA ASP A 572 1.23 10.98 2.33
C ASP A 572 1.02 12.06 3.42
N GLU A 573 0.28 11.77 4.51
CA GLU A 573 0.00 12.75 5.58
C GLU A 573 1.03 12.72 6.72
N SER A 574 1.83 11.66 6.81
CA SER A 574 2.74 11.42 7.92
C SER A 574 3.98 10.66 7.47
N TYR A 575 5.07 10.73 8.26
CA TYR A 575 6.29 9.93 8.07
C TYR A 575 6.07 8.42 8.36
N PHE A 576 4.83 7.93 8.24
CA PHE A 576 4.41 6.58 8.63
C PHE A 576 4.00 5.79 7.40
N THR A 577 4.94 4.99 6.92
CA THR A 577 4.74 4.01 5.86
C THR A 577 3.81 2.89 6.33
N TYR A 578 2.70 2.69 5.61
CA TYR A 578 2.09 1.37 5.60
C TYR A 578 3.02 0.43 4.83
N GLY A 579 3.56 -0.57 5.53
CA GLY A 579 4.40 -1.63 4.98
C GLY A 579 3.67 -2.60 4.05
N GLN A 580 3.07 -2.06 2.98
CA GLN A 580 2.52 -2.78 1.82
C GLN A 580 2.85 -2.09 0.48
N ASP A 581 3.16 -0.79 0.46
CA ASP A 581 3.70 -0.08 -0.72
C ASP A 581 5.22 0.14 -0.65
N GLU A 582 5.89 -0.22 0.45
CA GLU A 582 7.35 -0.35 0.43
C GLU A 582 7.71 -1.62 -0.36
N GLU A 583 8.26 -1.42 -1.55
CA GLU A 583 8.58 -2.51 -2.45
C GLU A 583 9.69 -3.38 -1.84
N SER A 584 9.32 -4.58 -1.38
CA SER A 584 10.22 -5.50 -0.66
C SER A 584 11.62 -5.52 -1.28
N PRO A 585 12.70 -5.25 -0.52
CA PRO A 585 14.06 -5.23 -1.05
C PRO A 585 14.50 -6.58 -1.66
N VAL A 586 13.74 -7.65 -1.37
CA VAL A 586 13.81 -8.94 -2.06
C VAL A 586 12.82 -8.93 -3.24
N ASP A 587 13.35 -9.14 -4.44
CA ASP A 587 12.59 -9.46 -5.63
C ASP A 587 12.02 -10.89 -5.51
N HIS A 588 10.69 -10.98 -5.40
CA HIS A 588 10.00 -12.24 -5.17
C HIS A 588 9.85 -13.08 -6.45
N ASP A 589 9.86 -12.46 -7.64
CA ASP A 589 9.61 -13.13 -8.92
C ASP A 589 10.78 -14.01 -9.39
N ILE A 590 11.94 -13.89 -8.73
CA ILE A 590 13.12 -14.74 -8.93
C ILE A 590 12.88 -16.17 -8.42
N HIS A 591 12.19 -16.33 -7.29
CA HIS A 591 11.91 -17.65 -6.69
C HIS A 591 10.45 -18.07 -6.82
N PHE A 592 9.53 -17.13 -6.92
CA PHE A 592 8.11 -17.38 -7.13
C PHE A 592 7.72 -16.97 -8.55
N ARG A 593 6.61 -17.53 -9.02
CA ARG A 593 5.96 -17.10 -10.25
C ARG A 593 4.53 -16.66 -9.91
N PRO A 594 4.07 -15.51 -10.44
CA PRO A 594 2.65 -15.17 -10.41
C PRO A 594 1.89 -16.10 -11.35
N GLY A 595 0.74 -16.58 -10.90
CA GLY A 595 -0.19 -17.37 -11.70
C GLY A 595 -1.62 -17.12 -11.24
N LEU A 596 -2.61 -17.39 -12.08
CA LEU A 596 -4.01 -17.19 -11.73
C LEU A 596 -4.59 -18.46 -11.09
N GLY A 597 -5.18 -18.32 -9.90
CA GLY A 597 -5.98 -19.37 -9.27
C GLY A 597 -7.29 -19.64 -10.02
N THR A 598 -7.97 -20.75 -9.72
CA THR A 598 -9.28 -21.07 -10.33
C THR A 598 -10.40 -20.07 -9.99
N ASP A 599 -10.17 -19.19 -9.02
CA ASP A 599 -11.03 -18.06 -8.63
C ASP A 599 -10.67 -16.73 -9.33
N GLY A 600 -9.60 -16.73 -10.15
CA GLY A 600 -9.06 -15.53 -10.79
C GLY A 600 -8.21 -14.65 -9.88
N SER A 601 -7.84 -15.11 -8.68
CA SER A 601 -6.88 -14.44 -7.81
C SER A 601 -5.43 -14.60 -8.31
N GLU A 602 -4.57 -13.62 -8.01
CA GLU A 602 -3.13 -13.78 -8.20
C GLU A 602 -2.56 -14.69 -7.10
N THR A 603 -1.90 -15.76 -7.52
CA THR A 603 -1.33 -16.80 -6.67
C THR A 603 0.16 -16.91 -6.95
N TYR A 604 0.97 -16.94 -5.90
CA TYR A 604 2.42 -17.10 -6.02
C TYR A 604 2.80 -18.55 -5.73
N THR A 605 3.40 -19.22 -6.71
CA THR A 605 3.89 -20.61 -6.58
C THR A 605 5.41 -20.64 -6.77
N PRO A 606 6.18 -21.49 -6.06
CA PRO A 606 7.63 -21.57 -6.27
C PRO A 606 8.01 -22.06 -7.66
N ARG A 607 9.06 -21.48 -8.23
CA ARG A 607 9.79 -21.98 -9.41
C ARG A 607 10.65 -23.17 -8.99
N THR A 608 10.04 -24.32 -8.77
CA THR A 608 10.71 -25.49 -8.19
C THR A 608 10.14 -26.78 -8.79
N VAL A 609 10.99 -27.78 -8.99
CA VAL A 609 10.61 -29.17 -9.32
C VAL A 609 11.14 -30.07 -8.21
N ILE A 610 10.27 -30.91 -7.64
CA ILE A 610 10.56 -31.82 -6.53
C ILE A 610 10.32 -33.25 -7.03
N TYR A 611 11.43 -33.99 -7.18
CA TYR A 611 11.41 -35.44 -7.36
C TYR A 611 11.52 -36.10 -5.98
N ASP A 612 10.58 -36.97 -5.65
CA ASP A 612 10.66 -37.80 -4.45
C ASP A 612 9.87 -39.11 -4.67
N LEU A 613 10.07 -40.11 -3.81
CA LEU A 613 9.27 -41.31 -3.81
C LEU A 613 7.85 -40.99 -3.36
N LYS A 614 6.83 -41.59 -3.99
CA LYS A 614 5.41 -41.35 -3.68
C LYS A 614 5.07 -41.32 -2.19
N GLY A 615 5.68 -42.22 -1.40
CA GLY A 615 5.43 -42.32 0.04
C GLY A 615 6.00 -41.18 0.90
N ALA A 616 6.92 -40.36 0.37
CA ALA A 616 7.59 -39.29 1.11
C ALA A 616 6.82 -37.96 1.08
N PHE A 617 6.01 -37.72 0.05
CA PHE A 617 5.11 -36.57 -0.04
C PHE A 617 4.04 -36.53 1.07
N GLY A 618 3.83 -37.63 1.80
CA GLY A 618 2.96 -37.67 2.99
C GLY A 618 1.50 -37.30 2.68
N THR A 619 1.07 -36.14 3.18
CA THR A 619 -0.30 -35.63 3.00
C THR A 619 -0.48 -34.72 1.78
N LEU A 620 0.63 -34.32 1.14
CA LEU A 620 0.61 -33.43 -0.02
C LEU A 620 0.04 -34.13 -1.25
N ARG A 621 -0.85 -33.45 -1.97
CA ARG A 621 -1.40 -33.91 -3.24
C ARG A 621 -0.59 -33.33 -4.40
N GLN A 622 -0.56 -34.04 -5.53
CA GLN A 622 -0.03 -33.48 -6.78
C GLN A 622 -0.92 -32.32 -7.27
N GLU A 623 -2.24 -32.47 -7.16
CA GLU A 623 -3.20 -31.39 -7.43
C GLU A 623 -3.64 -30.69 -6.13
N ASN A 624 -3.11 -29.48 -5.94
CA ASN A 624 -3.46 -28.58 -4.83
C ASN A 624 -4.85 -27.95 -5.02
N ALA A 625 -5.43 -27.42 -3.93
CA ALA A 625 -6.78 -26.83 -3.93
C ALA A 625 -6.98 -25.78 -5.04
N LEU A 626 -5.94 -25.00 -5.35
CA LEU A 626 -5.91 -23.98 -6.41
C LEU A 626 -6.20 -24.51 -7.83
N TYR A 627 -6.06 -25.82 -8.07
CA TYR A 627 -6.20 -26.45 -9.40
C TYR A 627 -7.29 -27.54 -9.45
N GLN A 628 -8.02 -27.80 -8.36
CA GLN A 628 -8.96 -28.92 -8.23
C GLN A 628 -10.22 -28.83 -9.13
N LEU A 629 -10.44 -27.70 -9.81
CA LEU A 629 -11.56 -27.52 -10.75
C LEU A 629 -11.13 -27.61 -12.23
N SER A 630 -9.83 -27.78 -12.51
CA SER A 630 -9.28 -27.73 -13.88
C SER A 630 -9.45 -29.02 -14.68
N ASN A 631 -9.80 -30.15 -14.04
CA ASN A 631 -9.98 -31.46 -14.69
C ASN A 631 -11.43 -31.98 -14.57
N PRO A 632 -12.31 -31.72 -15.56
CA PRO A 632 -13.55 -32.50 -15.75
C PRO A 632 -13.31 -33.97 -16.11
N ASP A 633 -12.10 -34.31 -16.58
CA ASP A 633 -11.78 -35.62 -17.18
C ASP A 633 -11.38 -36.72 -16.19
N ASP A 634 -11.14 -36.41 -14.91
CA ASP A 634 -10.96 -37.45 -13.90
C ASP A 634 -12.27 -38.20 -13.57
N ALA A 635 -13.41 -37.68 -14.05
CA ALA A 635 -14.69 -38.40 -14.09
C ALA A 635 -14.86 -39.31 -15.33
N THR A 636 -14.00 -39.23 -16.36
CA THR A 636 -14.20 -39.93 -17.65
C THR A 636 -13.28 -41.14 -17.87
N GLN A 637 -12.23 -41.37 -17.05
CA GLN A 637 -11.39 -42.57 -17.12
C GLN A 637 -12.04 -43.88 -16.60
N GLN A 638 -13.35 -43.92 -16.36
CA GLN A 638 -14.05 -45.09 -15.83
C GLN A 638 -14.50 -46.15 -16.86
N GLY A 639 -14.04 -46.10 -18.12
CA GLY A 639 -14.68 -46.87 -19.20
C GLY A 639 -13.85 -47.30 -20.42
N GLN A 640 -12.74 -48.02 -20.25
CA GLN A 640 -12.09 -48.74 -21.37
C GLN A 640 -11.70 -50.22 -21.11
N TRP A 641 -11.68 -50.71 -19.87
CA TRP A 641 -11.36 -52.12 -19.58
C TRP A 641 -12.60 -52.94 -19.22
N PRO A 642 -12.98 -53.97 -20.01
CA PRO A 642 -14.10 -54.86 -19.72
C PRO A 642 -13.68 -55.93 -18.69
N GLY A 643 -13.39 -55.50 -17.47
CA GLY A 643 -13.01 -56.35 -16.35
C GLY A 643 -13.24 -55.63 -15.03
N GLN A 644 -13.73 -56.35 -14.01
CA GLN A 644 -14.04 -55.78 -12.71
C GLN A 644 -12.75 -55.54 -11.91
N ALA A 645 -12.02 -54.47 -12.27
CA ALA A 645 -10.79 -54.06 -11.60
C ALA A 645 -11.10 -53.66 -10.15
N GLN A 646 -10.64 -54.47 -9.19
CA GLN A 646 -10.78 -54.15 -7.78
C GLN A 646 -9.68 -53.13 -7.40
N VAL A 647 -10.04 -51.84 -7.44
CA VAL A 647 -9.13 -50.74 -7.07
C VAL A 647 -8.82 -50.83 -5.57
N LEU A 648 -7.69 -51.44 -5.23
CA LEU A 648 -7.14 -51.45 -3.88
C LEU A 648 -6.45 -50.11 -3.60
N GLN A 649 -7.25 -49.10 -3.27
CA GLN A 649 -6.73 -47.79 -2.86
C GLN A 649 -6.09 -47.90 -1.47
N GLN A 650 -4.82 -47.50 -1.35
CA GLN A 650 -4.14 -47.41 -0.06
C GLN A 650 -4.88 -46.40 0.87
N PRO A 651 -4.92 -46.65 2.19
CA PRO A 651 -5.56 -45.73 3.13
C PRO A 651 -4.86 -44.36 3.10
N ARG A 652 -5.64 -43.29 2.95
CA ARG A 652 -5.11 -41.91 2.87
C ARG A 652 -4.44 -41.52 4.19
N ILE A 653 -3.26 -40.92 4.11
CA ILE A 653 -2.55 -40.37 5.27
C ILE A 653 -3.36 -39.15 5.77
N PRO A 654 -3.73 -39.07 7.07
CA PRO A 654 -4.47 -37.94 7.60
C PRO A 654 -3.57 -36.71 7.75
N PRO A 655 -4.07 -35.49 7.43
CA PRO A 655 -3.33 -34.23 7.62
C PRO A 655 -2.92 -34.04 9.08
N SER A 656 -1.77 -33.39 9.31
CA SER A 656 -1.35 -32.97 10.65
C SER A 656 -2.35 -31.95 11.24
N GLU A 657 -2.41 -31.84 12.56
CA GLU A 657 -3.22 -30.79 13.22
C GLU A 657 -2.72 -29.39 12.82
N TYR A 658 -1.41 -29.24 12.60
CA TYR A 658 -0.78 -28.04 12.03
C TYR A 658 -1.35 -27.68 10.65
N GLN A 659 -1.35 -28.62 9.71
CA GLN A 659 -1.88 -28.40 8.36
C GLN A 659 -3.38 -28.12 8.39
N ARG A 660 -4.14 -28.84 9.23
CA ARG A 660 -5.58 -28.58 9.40
C ARG A 660 -5.88 -27.17 9.89
N HIS A 661 -5.14 -26.68 10.89
CA HIS A 661 -5.32 -25.31 11.37
C HIS A 661 -4.95 -24.29 10.28
N LEU A 662 -3.89 -24.51 9.50
CA LEU A 662 -3.56 -23.64 8.36
C LEU A 662 -4.67 -23.65 7.28
N ASP A 663 -5.18 -24.83 6.91
CA ASP A 663 -6.25 -24.98 5.92
C ASP A 663 -7.59 -24.37 6.41
N GLU A 664 -7.84 -24.41 7.73
CA GLU A 664 -9.02 -23.85 8.40
C GLU A 664 -8.85 -22.35 8.79
N GLY A 665 -7.69 -21.73 8.53
CA GLY A 665 -7.39 -20.32 8.83
C GLY A 665 -7.18 -20.01 10.34
N LEU A 666 -6.94 -21.03 11.16
CA LEU A 666 -6.75 -20.94 12.60
C LEU A 666 -5.27 -20.82 12.98
N GLU A 667 -4.97 -20.31 14.18
CA GLU A 667 -3.59 -20.33 14.71
C GLU A 667 -3.07 -21.77 14.82
N PRO A 668 -1.95 -22.12 14.18
CA PRO A 668 -1.46 -23.48 14.15
C PRO A 668 -0.74 -23.86 15.46
N PRO A 669 -0.96 -25.09 15.99
CA PRO A 669 -0.29 -25.55 17.19
C PRO A 669 1.25 -25.63 17.01
N PRO A 670 2.05 -25.45 18.08
CA PRO A 670 3.50 -25.52 17.99
C PRO A 670 3.97 -26.93 17.59
N LEU A 671 4.79 -27.00 16.55
CA LEU A 671 5.37 -28.26 16.06
C LEU A 671 6.43 -28.81 17.03
N THR A 672 6.52 -30.14 17.07
CA THR A 672 7.49 -30.91 17.84
C THR A 672 8.08 -32.01 16.95
N THR A 673 9.23 -32.56 17.33
CA THR A 673 9.86 -33.65 16.57
C THR A 673 9.02 -34.94 16.54
N SER A 674 8.04 -35.08 17.43
CA SER A 674 7.06 -36.16 17.42
C SER A 674 5.80 -35.88 16.60
N SER A 675 5.47 -34.61 16.31
CA SER A 675 4.30 -34.25 15.48
C SER A 675 4.61 -34.19 13.99
N VAL A 676 5.87 -33.93 13.62
CA VAL A 676 6.34 -33.90 12.23
C VAL A 676 6.69 -35.31 11.77
N ARG A 677 5.97 -35.85 10.78
CA ARG A 677 6.20 -37.20 10.21
C ARG A 677 6.79 -37.11 8.80
N TYR A 678 6.30 -36.16 8.01
CA TYR A 678 6.71 -35.87 6.64
C TYR A 678 7.09 -34.39 6.49
N TRP A 679 7.87 -34.05 5.45
CA TRP A 679 8.20 -32.66 5.16
C TRP A 679 6.96 -31.81 4.80
N SER A 680 5.91 -32.46 4.29
CA SER A 680 4.62 -31.85 4.00
C SER A 680 3.77 -31.52 5.23
N ASP A 681 4.05 -32.08 6.42
CA ASP A 681 3.27 -31.82 7.65
C ASP A 681 3.44 -30.38 8.18
N TYR A 682 4.47 -29.65 7.72
CA TYR A 682 4.81 -28.27 8.10
C TYR A 682 4.92 -27.31 6.90
N ASN A 683 4.46 -27.74 5.72
CA ASN A 683 4.46 -26.89 4.53
C ASN A 683 3.50 -25.69 4.72
N ARG A 684 3.84 -24.56 4.09
CA ARG A 684 3.03 -23.32 4.09
C ARG A 684 2.76 -22.77 2.70
N VAL A 685 3.36 -23.36 1.67
CA VAL A 685 3.39 -22.82 0.31
C VAL A 685 2.70 -23.78 -0.65
N PHE A 686 1.87 -23.25 -1.55
CA PHE A 686 1.27 -24.03 -2.60
C PHE A 686 2.26 -24.23 -3.76
N TYR A 687 2.37 -25.48 -4.21
CA TYR A 687 3.17 -25.85 -5.36
C TYR A 687 2.30 -25.92 -6.62
N HIS A 688 2.90 -25.70 -7.79
CA HIS A 688 2.26 -26.00 -9.07
C HIS A 688 2.16 -27.53 -9.25
N PRO A 689 1.14 -28.09 -9.93
CA PRO A 689 1.07 -29.55 -10.13
C PRO A 689 2.25 -30.15 -10.89
N LYS A 690 2.93 -29.38 -11.77
CA LYS A 690 4.18 -29.80 -12.41
C LYS A 690 5.40 -29.78 -11.47
N SER A 691 5.33 -29.05 -10.35
CA SER A 691 6.42 -29.02 -9.36
C SER A 691 6.53 -30.32 -8.56
N ILE A 692 5.51 -31.18 -8.58
CA ILE A 692 5.42 -32.38 -7.74
C ILE A 692 5.52 -33.62 -8.65
N VAL A 693 6.71 -34.22 -8.73
CA VAL A 693 6.97 -35.41 -9.53
C VAL A 693 7.12 -36.63 -8.61
N GLN A 694 6.08 -37.47 -8.58
CA GLN A 694 6.02 -38.66 -7.73
C GLN A 694 6.59 -39.87 -8.47
N LEU A 695 7.72 -40.39 -8.00
CA LEU A 695 8.29 -41.64 -8.50
C LEU A 695 7.56 -42.85 -7.88
N HIS A 696 7.28 -43.85 -8.70
CA HIS A 696 6.40 -44.99 -8.39
C HIS A 696 7.13 -46.34 -8.39
N GLU A 697 8.38 -46.36 -8.87
CA GLU A 697 9.21 -47.54 -9.09
C GLU A 697 9.77 -48.12 -7.78
N TYR A 698 9.88 -47.28 -6.75
CA TYR A 698 10.43 -47.62 -5.43
C TYR A 698 9.51 -47.14 -4.30
N GLU A 699 9.43 -47.94 -3.23
CA GLU A 699 8.68 -47.63 -2.01
C GLU A 699 9.60 -47.08 -0.92
N LEU A 700 9.16 -46.01 -0.24
CA LEU A 700 9.89 -45.39 0.86
C LEU A 700 10.11 -46.39 2.01
N ASN A 701 11.36 -46.51 2.48
CA ASN A 701 11.79 -47.46 3.53
C ASN A 701 11.54 -48.95 3.19
N SER A 702 11.45 -49.32 1.90
CA SER A 702 11.30 -50.72 1.50
C SER A 702 12.54 -51.55 1.81
N SER A 703 12.36 -52.63 2.57
CA SER A 703 13.40 -53.65 2.79
C SER A 703 13.54 -54.65 1.64
N LEU A 704 12.64 -54.60 0.65
CA LEU A 704 12.61 -55.51 -0.50
C LEU A 704 13.19 -54.88 -1.76
N LEU A 705 12.95 -53.58 -1.97
CA LEU A 705 13.50 -52.77 -3.07
C LEU A 705 14.11 -51.47 -2.51
N PRO A 706 15.28 -51.53 -1.84
CA PRO A 706 15.90 -50.36 -1.22
C PRO A 706 16.53 -49.44 -2.27
N PHE A 707 16.12 -48.16 -2.25
CA PHE A 707 16.67 -47.10 -3.10
C PHE A 707 17.90 -46.46 -2.43
N GLU A 708 18.97 -47.24 -2.25
CA GLU A 708 20.17 -46.82 -1.48
C GLU A 708 21.50 -46.82 -2.27
N ARG A 709 21.53 -47.29 -3.53
CA ARG A 709 22.76 -47.36 -4.35
C ARG A 709 22.80 -46.30 -5.43
N TRP A 710 23.93 -45.62 -5.56
CA TRP A 710 24.18 -44.59 -6.59
C TRP A 710 23.78 -45.03 -8.00
N SER A 711 24.27 -46.20 -8.47
CA SER A 711 23.99 -46.70 -9.82
C SER A 711 22.49 -46.97 -10.08
N THR A 712 21.73 -47.33 -9.05
CA THR A 712 20.28 -47.56 -9.15
C THR A 712 19.52 -46.25 -9.40
N GLY A 713 20.01 -45.12 -8.89
CA GLY A 713 19.47 -43.80 -9.21
C GLY A 713 19.76 -43.37 -10.66
N GLN A 714 20.98 -43.61 -11.13
CA GLN A 714 21.38 -43.37 -12.52
C GLN A 714 20.56 -44.21 -13.50
N GLU A 715 20.36 -45.51 -13.22
CA GLU A 715 19.50 -46.39 -14.02
C GLU A 715 18.04 -45.92 -14.03
N LEU A 716 17.51 -45.47 -12.89
CA LEU A 716 16.15 -44.94 -12.79
C LEU A 716 15.98 -43.68 -13.64
N PHE A 717 16.89 -42.70 -13.51
CA PHE A 717 16.89 -41.50 -14.33
C PHE A 717 16.95 -41.83 -15.83
N SER A 718 17.90 -42.68 -16.24
CA SER A 718 18.10 -43.06 -17.65
C SER A 718 16.88 -43.75 -18.27
N ASN A 719 16.11 -44.50 -17.49
CA ASN A 719 14.88 -45.14 -17.96
C ASN A 719 13.75 -44.11 -18.12
N LEU A 720 13.56 -43.23 -17.13
CA LEU A 720 12.51 -42.22 -17.13
C LEU A 720 12.74 -41.13 -18.20
N ASP A 721 13.98 -40.64 -18.35
CA ASP A 721 14.32 -39.63 -19.37
C ASP A 721 14.10 -40.17 -20.79
N ARG A 722 14.42 -41.45 -21.02
CA ARG A 722 14.13 -42.12 -22.31
C ARG A 722 12.64 -42.27 -22.60
N GLU A 723 11.77 -42.36 -21.58
CA GLU A 723 10.32 -42.52 -21.78
C GLU A 723 9.57 -41.18 -21.82
N HIS A 724 10.06 -40.17 -21.11
CA HIS A 724 9.31 -38.95 -20.80
C HIS A 724 10.04 -37.62 -21.10
N ASP A 725 11.33 -37.65 -21.45
CA ASP A 725 12.22 -36.49 -21.60
C ASP A 725 12.09 -35.51 -20.42
N LEU A 726 12.70 -35.88 -19.28
CA LEU A 726 12.39 -35.28 -17.98
C LEU A 726 12.68 -33.77 -17.95
N VAL A 727 13.75 -33.33 -18.61
CA VAL A 727 14.08 -31.90 -18.71
C VAL A 727 13.02 -31.15 -19.53
N ASP A 728 12.63 -31.65 -20.71
CA ASP A 728 11.62 -31.01 -21.57
C ASP A 728 10.23 -30.95 -20.92
N LYS A 729 9.84 -32.05 -20.26
CA LYS A 729 8.50 -32.21 -19.67
C LYS A 729 8.34 -31.45 -18.35
N ASP A 730 9.29 -31.60 -17.44
CA ASP A 730 9.14 -31.15 -16.04
C ASP A 730 9.86 -29.83 -15.77
N LEU A 731 11.08 -29.62 -16.29
CA LEU A 731 11.90 -28.42 -16.01
C LEU A 731 11.71 -27.28 -17.01
N ARG A 732 11.71 -27.56 -18.32
CA ARG A 732 11.63 -26.54 -19.38
C ARG A 732 10.45 -25.57 -19.24
N PRO A 733 9.24 -25.97 -18.80
CA PRO A 733 8.15 -25.02 -18.56
C PRO A 733 8.53 -23.90 -17.56
N PHE A 734 9.29 -24.22 -16.51
CA PHE A 734 9.76 -23.22 -15.54
C PHE A 734 10.94 -22.38 -16.06
N LEU A 735 11.72 -22.90 -17.02
CA LEU A 735 12.80 -22.17 -17.68
C LEU A 735 12.24 -21.17 -18.71
N GLU A 736 11.20 -21.55 -19.46
CA GLU A 736 10.50 -20.68 -20.43
C GLU A 736 9.67 -19.59 -19.74
N GLU A 737 9.20 -19.83 -18.52
CA GLU A 737 8.51 -18.83 -17.67
C GLU A 737 9.46 -17.80 -17.02
N CYS A 738 10.78 -17.88 -17.23
CA CYS A 738 11.75 -16.93 -16.66
C CYS A 738 12.13 -15.82 -17.66
N ASP A 739 11.85 -14.55 -17.34
CA ASP A 739 12.25 -13.41 -18.17
C ASP A 739 13.77 -13.31 -18.37
N GLN A 740 14.54 -13.61 -17.31
CA GLN A 740 15.99 -13.73 -17.36
C GLN A 740 16.48 -14.80 -16.38
N LEU A 741 16.82 -15.99 -16.91
CA LEU A 741 17.40 -17.08 -16.13
C LEU A 741 18.80 -16.70 -15.60
N GLN A 742 18.92 -16.52 -14.29
CA GLN A 742 20.20 -16.24 -13.61
C GLN A 742 21.01 -17.53 -13.35
N GLY A 743 20.32 -18.59 -12.91
CA GLY A 743 20.95 -19.86 -12.54
C GLY A 743 19.92 -20.88 -12.04
N VAL A 744 20.35 -22.13 -11.92
CA VAL A 744 19.56 -23.24 -11.36
C VAL A 744 20.25 -23.76 -10.11
N GLN A 745 19.48 -23.99 -9.04
CA GLN A 745 19.96 -24.61 -7.82
C GLN A 745 19.38 -26.02 -7.69
N MET A 746 20.24 -27.02 -7.52
CA MET A 746 19.89 -28.40 -7.23
C MET A 746 20.22 -28.70 -5.77
N ILE A 747 19.29 -29.31 -5.04
CA ILE A 747 19.49 -29.79 -3.67
C ILE A 747 19.24 -31.30 -3.67
N THR A 748 20.23 -32.09 -3.26
CA THR A 748 20.17 -33.57 -3.27
C THR A 748 20.90 -34.16 -2.07
N SER A 749 20.55 -35.38 -1.66
CA SER A 749 21.48 -36.23 -0.91
C SER A 749 22.59 -36.74 -1.82
N ILE A 750 23.78 -36.99 -1.24
CA ILE A 750 24.96 -37.53 -1.94
C ILE A 750 25.41 -38.89 -1.41
N ASP A 751 24.84 -39.33 -0.29
CA ASP A 751 25.14 -40.57 0.41
C ASP A 751 24.20 -41.74 0.05
N ASP A 752 23.20 -41.52 -0.82
CA ASP A 752 22.24 -42.54 -1.27
C ASP A 752 22.03 -42.56 -2.79
N ALA A 753 20.98 -43.24 -3.26
CA ALA A 753 20.67 -43.38 -4.68
C ALA A 753 20.32 -42.05 -5.37
N TRP A 754 19.84 -41.04 -4.64
CA TRP A 754 19.57 -39.72 -5.23
C TRP A 754 20.84 -39.06 -5.76
N GLY A 755 22.00 -39.34 -5.17
CA GLY A 755 23.29 -38.85 -5.67
C GLY A 755 23.58 -39.25 -7.13
N GLY A 756 23.14 -40.44 -7.56
CA GLY A 756 23.29 -40.90 -8.95
C GLY A 756 22.18 -40.38 -9.88
N PHE A 757 20.95 -40.29 -9.37
CA PHE A 757 19.83 -39.66 -10.11
C PHE A 757 20.13 -38.17 -10.40
N ALA A 758 20.58 -37.45 -9.39
CA ALA A 758 20.92 -36.03 -9.46
C ALA A 758 22.14 -35.79 -10.38
N THR A 759 23.14 -36.67 -10.36
CA THR A 759 24.28 -36.59 -11.31
C THR A 759 23.78 -36.59 -12.75
N SER A 760 23.07 -37.64 -13.18
CA SER A 760 22.64 -37.74 -14.58
C SER A 760 21.59 -36.69 -14.97
N TYR A 761 20.78 -36.23 -14.02
CA TYR A 761 19.91 -35.08 -14.26
C TYR A 761 20.71 -33.78 -14.45
N MET A 762 21.75 -33.56 -13.66
CA MET A 762 22.59 -32.36 -13.77
C MET A 762 23.47 -32.36 -15.02
N GLU A 763 23.93 -33.52 -15.48
CA GLU A 763 24.55 -33.71 -16.81
C GLU A 763 23.58 -33.31 -17.92
N ARG A 764 22.35 -33.85 -17.91
CA ARG A 764 21.29 -33.53 -18.89
C ARG A 764 20.93 -32.04 -18.90
N ILE A 765 20.85 -31.42 -17.73
CA ILE A 765 20.61 -29.96 -17.57
C ILE A 765 21.81 -29.15 -18.08
N ARG A 766 23.05 -29.60 -17.85
CA ARG A 766 24.27 -28.92 -18.32
C ARG A 766 24.36 -28.92 -19.85
N ASP A 767 23.97 -30.01 -20.51
CA ASP A 767 23.92 -30.10 -21.97
C ASP A 767 22.90 -29.11 -22.59
N GLU A 768 21.78 -28.86 -21.90
CA GLU A 768 20.74 -27.93 -22.38
C GLU A 768 21.04 -26.46 -22.03
N LEU A 769 21.43 -26.17 -20.79
CA LEU A 769 21.66 -24.79 -20.30
C LEU A 769 23.08 -24.26 -20.54
N GLY A 770 24.02 -25.12 -20.95
CA GLY A 770 25.38 -24.72 -21.33
C GLY A 770 26.13 -23.98 -20.22
N LYS A 771 26.31 -22.66 -20.38
CA LYS A 771 27.12 -21.81 -19.49
C LYS A 771 26.36 -21.19 -18.31
N THR A 772 25.06 -21.44 -18.17
CA THR A 772 24.27 -20.95 -17.04
C THR A 772 24.82 -21.47 -15.70
N SER A 773 24.78 -20.64 -14.66
CA SER A 773 25.17 -21.01 -13.30
C SER A 773 24.27 -22.15 -12.79
N LEU A 774 24.88 -23.23 -12.33
CA LEU A 774 24.22 -24.48 -11.91
C LEU A 774 24.88 -24.93 -10.60
N TRP A 775 24.25 -24.56 -9.49
CA TRP A 775 24.74 -24.78 -8.13
C TRP A 775 24.16 -26.08 -7.58
N ALA A 776 25.01 -26.92 -6.99
CA ALA A 776 24.60 -28.18 -6.39
C ALA A 776 24.89 -28.21 -4.88
N TRP A 777 23.85 -28.38 -4.07
CA TRP A 777 23.92 -28.52 -2.63
C TRP A 777 23.77 -30.00 -2.26
N GLY A 778 24.87 -30.63 -1.87
CA GLY A 778 24.92 -32.07 -1.59
C GLY A 778 24.87 -32.38 -0.10
N SER A 779 23.74 -32.89 0.39
CA SER A 779 23.57 -33.25 1.81
C SER A 779 24.10 -34.65 2.11
N GLU A 780 24.88 -34.79 3.19
CA GLU A 780 25.41 -36.05 3.73
C GLU A 780 24.93 -36.25 5.19
N ASP A 781 24.42 -37.43 5.53
CA ASP A 781 24.05 -37.79 6.91
C ASP A 781 25.30 -37.95 7.80
N GLY A 782 25.64 -36.88 8.53
CA GLY A 782 26.78 -36.85 9.44
C GLY A 782 26.66 -37.77 10.67
N SER A 783 25.57 -38.51 10.84
CA SER A 783 25.35 -39.35 12.02
C SER A 783 26.28 -40.57 12.03
N ARG A 784 27.34 -40.51 12.86
CA ARG A 784 28.33 -41.59 13.04
C ARG A 784 27.72 -42.82 13.74
N LYS A 785 27.02 -43.64 12.95
CA LYS A 785 26.31 -44.89 13.28
C LYS A 785 27.24 -46.01 13.81
N SER A 786 27.70 -45.89 15.05
CA SER A 786 28.67 -46.81 15.67
C SER A 786 28.10 -48.19 16.08
N ARG A 787 27.90 -49.12 15.13
CA ARG A 787 27.76 -50.59 15.37
C ARG A 787 28.26 -51.42 14.17
N ALA A 788 28.60 -52.69 14.40
CA ALA A 788 29.18 -53.56 13.36
C ALA A 788 28.27 -53.80 12.14
N SER A 789 26.95 -53.88 12.31
CA SER A 789 25.98 -53.99 11.20
C SER A 789 25.80 -52.70 10.39
N LEU A 790 26.32 -51.58 10.90
CA LEU A 790 26.26 -50.26 10.26
C LEU A 790 27.54 -49.98 9.47
N LYS A 791 28.56 -50.84 9.57
CA LYS A 791 29.83 -50.68 8.84
C LYS A 791 29.71 -50.95 7.34
N GLU A 792 28.85 -51.89 6.95
CA GLU A 792 28.53 -52.16 5.54
C GLU A 792 27.71 -51.01 4.94
N ARG A 793 26.72 -50.50 5.69
CA ARG A 793 25.99 -49.29 5.32
C ARG A 793 26.91 -48.08 5.18
N GLN A 794 27.76 -47.80 6.17
CA GLN A 794 28.75 -46.71 6.09
C GLN A 794 29.71 -46.83 4.91
N LEU A 795 30.10 -48.06 4.52
CA LEU A 795 30.91 -48.27 3.32
C LEU A 795 30.13 -47.97 2.04
N LEU A 796 28.82 -48.27 1.99
CA LEU A 796 27.94 -47.89 0.89
C LEU A 796 27.73 -46.36 0.86
N ASP A 797 27.33 -45.77 1.99
CA ASP A 797 27.09 -44.33 2.15
C ASP A 797 28.34 -43.53 1.68
N THR A 798 29.54 -43.92 2.11
CA THR A 798 30.81 -43.28 1.68
C THR A 798 31.20 -43.58 0.23
N ALA A 799 30.78 -44.71 -0.36
CA ALA A 799 31.01 -45.01 -1.77
C ALA A 799 30.08 -44.20 -2.69
N ASN A 800 28.80 -44.07 -2.32
CA ASN A 800 27.84 -43.17 -2.95
C ASN A 800 28.33 -41.73 -2.89
N THR A 801 28.82 -41.29 -1.72
CA THR A 801 29.41 -39.94 -1.53
C THR A 801 30.61 -39.73 -2.46
N VAL A 802 31.53 -40.69 -2.54
CA VAL A 802 32.68 -40.66 -3.44
C VAL A 802 32.28 -40.52 -4.92
N GLN A 803 31.30 -41.31 -5.38
CA GLN A 803 30.81 -41.25 -6.76
C GLN A 803 30.08 -39.92 -7.05
N SER A 804 29.19 -39.50 -6.15
CA SER A 804 28.46 -38.23 -6.28
C SER A 804 29.38 -37.01 -6.26
N VAL A 805 30.34 -36.94 -5.33
CA VAL A 805 31.27 -35.80 -5.24
C VAL A 805 32.14 -35.69 -6.49
N ALA A 806 32.64 -36.82 -7.02
CA ALA A 806 33.42 -36.81 -8.26
C ALA A 806 32.59 -36.30 -9.44
N ALA A 807 31.41 -36.89 -9.68
CA ALA A 807 30.61 -36.57 -10.88
C ALA A 807 29.89 -35.21 -10.78
N LEU A 808 29.29 -34.86 -9.63
CA LEU A 808 28.60 -33.58 -9.46
C LEU A 808 29.56 -32.38 -9.60
N THR A 809 30.83 -32.51 -9.20
CA THR A 809 31.82 -31.43 -9.34
C THR A 809 32.16 -31.14 -10.81
N GLU A 810 32.09 -32.15 -11.69
CA GLU A 810 32.33 -31.98 -13.13
C GLU A 810 31.16 -31.30 -13.85
N SER A 811 29.91 -31.64 -13.51
CA SER A 811 28.72 -31.05 -14.14
C SER A 811 28.30 -29.69 -13.53
N ALA A 812 28.51 -29.47 -12.22
CA ALA A 812 28.18 -28.22 -11.55
C ALA A 812 29.15 -27.09 -11.91
N SER A 813 28.68 -25.83 -11.82
CA SER A 813 29.59 -24.67 -11.79
C SER A 813 30.07 -24.37 -10.37
N LEU A 814 29.28 -24.76 -9.37
CA LEU A 814 29.67 -24.74 -7.96
C LEU A 814 28.95 -25.89 -7.22
N PHE A 815 29.70 -26.68 -6.45
CA PHE A 815 29.19 -27.78 -5.64
C PHE A 815 29.57 -27.55 -4.17
N MET A 816 28.59 -27.74 -3.29
CA MET A 816 28.65 -27.40 -1.86
C MET A 816 28.23 -28.63 -1.05
N PRO A 817 29.18 -29.39 -0.48
CA PRO A 817 28.88 -30.49 0.43
C PRO A 817 28.39 -29.94 1.78
N LEU A 818 27.28 -30.47 2.27
CA LEU A 818 26.61 -30.07 3.51
C LEU A 818 26.43 -31.29 4.41
N THR A 819 27.03 -31.32 5.60
CA THR A 819 26.67 -32.31 6.60
C THR A 819 25.37 -31.92 7.32
N THR A 820 24.54 -32.90 7.69
CA THR A 820 23.39 -32.70 8.58
C THR A 820 23.80 -32.40 10.03
N LEU A 821 25.05 -32.69 10.41
CA LEU A 821 25.58 -32.59 11.77
C LEU A 821 26.91 -31.82 11.81
N PRO A 822 26.87 -30.49 11.61
CA PRO A 822 28.05 -29.64 11.78
C PRO A 822 28.46 -29.56 13.26
N THR A 823 29.65 -29.01 13.52
CA THR A 823 30.02 -28.58 14.88
C THR A 823 29.04 -27.50 15.33
N LEU A 824 28.27 -27.77 16.39
CA LEU A 824 27.23 -26.87 16.87
C LEU A 824 27.79 -25.80 17.80
N ALA A 825 27.47 -24.53 17.52
CA ALA A 825 27.79 -23.41 18.39
C ALA A 825 26.92 -23.39 19.67
N SER A 826 27.37 -22.67 20.70
CA SER A 826 26.78 -22.68 22.04
C SER A 826 25.34 -22.13 22.11
N TYR A 827 24.93 -21.30 21.15
CA TYR A 827 23.57 -20.77 21.04
C TYR A 827 22.57 -21.77 20.43
N ILE A 828 23.01 -22.95 19.99
CA ILE A 828 22.14 -24.03 19.51
C ILE A 828 21.74 -24.91 20.71
N SER A 829 20.59 -24.62 21.33
CA SER A 829 20.21 -25.20 22.62
C SER A 829 19.19 -26.35 22.56
N ALA A 830 18.36 -26.42 21.50
CA ALA A 830 17.25 -27.37 21.39
C ALA A 830 17.26 -28.13 20.03
N PHE A 831 18.44 -28.55 19.61
CA PHE A 831 18.66 -29.26 18.35
C PHE A 831 18.63 -30.79 18.54
N GLU A 832 17.76 -31.49 17.81
CA GLU A 832 17.69 -32.95 17.81
C GLU A 832 18.34 -33.52 16.54
N ALA A 833 19.52 -34.10 16.70
CA ALA A 833 20.34 -34.67 15.62
C ALA A 833 19.65 -35.73 14.75
N ALA A 834 18.63 -36.42 15.26
CA ALA A 834 17.87 -37.43 14.53
C ALA A 834 16.69 -36.85 13.73
N SER A 835 16.30 -35.59 13.98
CA SER A 835 15.15 -34.95 13.36
C SER A 835 15.55 -34.25 12.07
N LYS A 836 15.13 -34.81 10.92
CA LYS A 836 15.35 -34.17 9.60
C LYS A 836 14.79 -32.74 9.53
N TRP A 837 13.74 -32.44 10.30
CA TRP A 837 13.18 -31.08 10.41
C TRP A 837 14.15 -30.11 11.09
N HIS A 838 14.90 -30.53 12.12
CA HIS A 838 15.91 -29.69 12.78
C HIS A 838 17.19 -29.55 11.94
N THR A 839 17.68 -30.66 11.36
CA THR A 839 18.92 -30.63 10.56
C THR A 839 18.75 -29.77 9.30
N SER A 840 17.63 -29.93 8.58
CA SER A 840 17.35 -29.15 7.37
C SER A 840 17.09 -27.67 7.69
N ALA A 841 16.42 -27.33 8.80
CA ALA A 841 16.24 -25.94 9.22
C ALA A 841 17.57 -25.22 9.49
N LEU A 842 18.55 -25.90 10.09
CA LEU A 842 19.89 -25.35 10.34
C LEU A 842 20.68 -25.15 9.04
N GLN A 843 20.66 -26.14 8.13
CA GLN A 843 21.28 -26.02 6.80
C GLN A 843 20.61 -24.91 5.97
N LEU A 844 19.28 -24.84 5.97
CA LEU A 844 18.49 -23.82 5.27
C LEU A 844 18.82 -22.42 5.79
N SER A 845 19.00 -22.22 7.10
CA SER A 845 19.36 -20.91 7.68
C SER A 845 20.64 -20.35 7.07
N ALA A 846 21.63 -21.21 6.78
CA ALA A 846 22.88 -20.82 6.15
C ALA A 846 22.74 -20.62 4.63
N LEU A 847 22.08 -21.55 3.93
CA LEU A 847 21.83 -21.48 2.48
C LEU A 847 21.00 -20.26 2.10
N GLU A 848 19.92 -20.01 2.81
CA GLU A 848 18.96 -18.92 2.57
C GLU A 848 19.60 -17.55 2.88
N THR A 849 20.48 -17.49 3.89
CA THR A 849 21.30 -16.30 4.17
C THR A 849 22.32 -16.04 3.05
N LEU A 850 23.10 -17.06 2.66
CA LEU A 850 24.11 -16.92 1.61
C LEU A 850 23.49 -16.50 0.26
N THR A 851 22.32 -17.04 -0.06
CA THR A 851 21.59 -16.76 -1.32
C THR A 851 20.66 -15.55 -1.22
N LEU A 852 20.80 -14.68 -0.22
CA LEU A 852 20.08 -13.39 -0.22
C LEU A 852 20.52 -12.45 -1.35
N PRO A 853 21.83 -12.22 -1.60
CA PRO A 853 22.29 -11.21 -2.55
C PRO A 853 21.81 -11.43 -3.99
N THR A 854 21.52 -12.68 -4.38
CA THR A 854 21.00 -13.02 -5.72
C THR A 854 19.56 -12.60 -5.94
N ARG A 855 18.83 -12.33 -4.85
CA ARG A 855 17.41 -12.02 -4.84
C ARG A 855 17.10 -10.57 -4.43
N LEU A 856 18.11 -9.76 -4.14
CA LEU A 856 17.91 -8.35 -3.84
C LEU A 856 17.61 -7.56 -5.12
N ARG A 857 16.76 -6.52 -5.03
CA ARG A 857 16.43 -5.62 -6.14
C ARG A 857 17.63 -4.79 -6.62
N LEU A 858 17.51 -4.17 -7.80
CA LEU A 858 18.63 -3.50 -8.50
C LEU A 858 19.14 -2.22 -7.82
N ASP A 859 18.32 -1.60 -6.99
CA ASP A 859 18.60 -0.46 -6.12
C ASP A 859 19.45 -0.85 -4.88
N GLN A 860 19.42 -2.11 -4.47
CA GLN A 860 20.09 -2.59 -3.27
C GLN A 860 21.60 -2.78 -3.51
N SER A 861 22.42 -2.02 -2.79
CA SER A 861 23.89 -2.01 -2.95
C SER A 861 24.57 -3.36 -2.69
N SER A 862 23.93 -4.26 -1.93
CA SER A 862 24.46 -5.58 -1.60
C SER A 862 24.05 -6.69 -2.59
N ARG A 863 23.29 -6.39 -3.65
CA ARG A 863 22.93 -7.34 -4.72
C ARG A 863 24.18 -7.93 -5.40
N SER A 864 24.13 -9.22 -5.75
CA SER A 864 25.21 -9.95 -6.45
C SER A 864 24.65 -11.16 -7.17
N THR A 865 25.12 -11.51 -8.38
CA THR A 865 24.60 -12.68 -9.11
C THR A 865 25.34 -13.97 -8.77
N PHE A 866 24.73 -15.12 -9.08
CA PHE A 866 25.40 -16.43 -8.99
C PHE A 866 26.72 -16.45 -9.79
N SER A 867 26.74 -15.84 -10.98
CA SER A 867 27.94 -15.77 -11.82
C SER A 867 29.05 -14.89 -11.22
N ASP A 868 28.69 -13.79 -10.56
CA ASP A 868 29.67 -12.93 -9.86
C ASP A 868 30.34 -13.69 -8.72
N MET A 869 29.54 -14.37 -7.88
CA MET A 869 30.04 -15.20 -6.79
C MET A 869 30.88 -16.38 -7.28
N GLU A 870 30.45 -17.08 -8.33
CA GLU A 870 31.24 -18.14 -9.01
C GLU A 870 32.60 -17.62 -9.49
N SER A 871 32.63 -16.44 -10.14
CA SER A 871 33.85 -15.86 -10.69
C SER A 871 34.88 -15.49 -9.62
N LEU A 872 34.39 -15.16 -8.42
CA LEU A 872 35.22 -14.90 -7.25
C LEU A 872 35.71 -16.21 -6.61
N LEU A 873 34.80 -17.15 -6.36
CA LEU A 873 35.07 -18.41 -5.65
C LEU A 873 36.02 -19.34 -6.42
N SER A 874 35.85 -19.40 -7.74
CA SER A 874 36.75 -20.13 -8.65
C SER A 874 38.16 -19.53 -8.73
N ASN A 875 38.34 -18.26 -8.31
CA ASN A 875 39.60 -17.51 -8.38
C ASN A 875 40.28 -17.63 -9.76
N SER A 876 39.48 -17.52 -10.84
CA SER A 876 39.91 -17.72 -12.25
C SER A 876 40.49 -19.10 -12.62
N GLY A 877 40.39 -20.10 -11.74
CA GLY A 877 40.74 -21.51 -12.00
C GLY A 877 39.50 -22.42 -12.08
N THR A 878 39.71 -23.71 -11.90
CA THR A 878 38.68 -24.77 -11.96
C THR A 878 38.08 -25.16 -10.60
N ARG A 879 38.42 -24.42 -9.54
CA ARG A 879 37.95 -24.60 -8.15
C ARG A 879 36.43 -24.46 -8.03
N ARG A 880 35.70 -25.58 -8.10
CA ARG A 880 34.22 -25.66 -8.06
C ARG A 880 33.63 -26.16 -6.75
N LEU A 881 34.45 -26.58 -5.79
CA LEU A 881 34.02 -26.96 -4.44
C LEU A 881 34.18 -25.79 -3.45
N ALA A 882 33.19 -25.58 -2.58
CA ALA A 882 33.28 -24.58 -1.52
C ALA A 882 32.63 -25.04 -0.20
N SER A 883 33.20 -24.61 0.93
CA SER A 883 32.73 -24.92 2.28
C SER A 883 31.80 -23.81 2.79
N LEU A 884 30.60 -24.22 3.23
CA LEU A 884 29.62 -23.30 3.84
C LEU A 884 29.88 -23.20 5.35
N SER A 885 29.89 -21.97 5.86
CA SER A 885 30.04 -21.64 7.29
C SER A 885 28.97 -20.64 7.74
N PHE A 886 28.70 -20.60 9.05
CA PHE A 886 27.56 -19.89 9.63
C PHE A 886 27.80 -19.45 11.08
N SER A 887 27.34 -18.25 11.42
CA SER A 887 27.15 -17.79 12.80
C SER A 887 25.82 -17.06 12.95
N ALA A 888 25.26 -17.03 14.15
CA ALA A 888 23.99 -16.36 14.46
C ALA A 888 24.05 -15.61 15.79
N SER A 889 23.24 -14.55 15.89
CA SER A 889 23.16 -13.65 17.03
C SER A 889 21.74 -13.14 17.24
N SER A 890 21.41 -12.71 18.46
CA SER A 890 20.10 -12.11 18.79
C SER A 890 19.83 -10.89 17.91
N SER A 891 18.56 -10.65 17.59
CA SER A 891 18.09 -9.44 16.88
C SER A 891 18.50 -8.12 17.56
N SER A 892 18.77 -8.15 18.86
CA SER A 892 19.19 -7.00 19.67
C SER A 892 20.65 -6.54 19.45
N PHE A 893 21.45 -7.25 18.65
CA PHE A 893 22.89 -6.99 18.51
C PHE A 893 23.27 -5.94 17.44
N THR A 894 22.31 -5.40 16.69
CA THR A 894 22.51 -4.67 15.41
C THR A 894 23.05 -3.22 15.50
N SER A 895 23.73 -2.84 16.58
CA SER A 895 24.25 -1.48 16.75
C SER A 895 25.78 -1.40 16.62
N PRO A 896 26.34 -0.78 15.57
CA PRO A 896 27.80 -0.74 15.33
C PRO A 896 28.60 0.07 16.37
N ASN A 897 27.93 0.82 17.25
CA ASN A 897 28.54 1.52 18.39
C ASN A 897 28.43 0.75 19.73
N GLY A 898 27.90 -0.48 19.70
CA GLY A 898 27.59 -1.31 20.88
C GLY A 898 28.81 -1.96 21.56
N ALA A 899 29.79 -1.18 22.00
CA ALA A 899 30.93 -1.69 22.77
C ALA A 899 30.51 -2.22 24.17
N THR A 900 30.25 -3.53 24.25
CA THR A 900 30.30 -4.38 25.46
C THR A 900 29.50 -3.96 26.70
N THR A 901 28.22 -4.34 26.75
CA THR A 901 27.42 -4.56 27.97
C THR A 901 26.31 -5.57 27.67
N ASN A 902 26.08 -6.69 28.38
CA ASN A 902 26.75 -7.36 29.50
C ASN A 902 26.54 -8.90 29.33
N GLY A 903 27.31 -9.82 29.92
CA GLY A 903 28.45 -9.66 30.85
C GLY A 903 29.09 -11.02 31.22
N ASN A 904 29.94 -11.02 32.25
CA ASN A 904 30.63 -12.19 32.82
C ASN A 904 31.71 -12.89 31.97
N HIS A 905 32.74 -12.15 31.57
CA HIS A 905 34.11 -12.66 31.67
C HIS A 905 35.01 -11.61 32.36
N ASP A 906 35.56 -11.96 33.52
CA ASP A 906 36.44 -11.10 34.32
C ASP A 906 37.87 -11.11 33.73
N PRO A 907 38.39 -9.98 33.22
CA PRO A 907 39.72 -9.93 32.61
C PRO A 907 40.86 -9.85 33.65
N ARG A 908 40.57 -9.77 34.97
CA ARG A 908 41.60 -9.58 36.01
C ARG A 908 42.29 -10.85 36.49
N LEU A 909 41.98 -12.01 35.89
CA LEU A 909 42.60 -13.31 36.21
C LEU A 909 43.38 -13.94 35.06
N ARG A 910 44.32 -13.18 34.49
CA ARG A 910 45.48 -13.73 33.75
C ARG A 910 46.82 -13.25 34.34
N THR A 911 47.03 -13.52 35.64
CA THR A 911 48.39 -13.52 36.20
C THR A 911 49.05 -14.88 35.94
N THR A 912 49.92 -14.96 34.93
CA THR A 912 51.38 -15.17 35.07
C THR A 912 52.02 -15.58 33.74
N ASN A 913 53.07 -14.86 33.36
CA ASN A 913 54.13 -15.24 32.41
C ASN A 913 53.73 -15.51 30.95
N GLY A 914 53.80 -14.45 30.15
CA GLY A 914 53.84 -14.46 28.69
C GLY A 914 53.90 -13.01 28.22
N THR A 915 54.95 -12.62 27.50
CA THR A 915 55.14 -11.24 27.03
C THR A 915 53.99 -10.80 26.13
N ALA A 916 53.38 -9.66 26.43
CA ALA A 916 52.46 -9.01 25.52
C ALA A 916 53.25 -8.54 24.29
N GLN A 917 53.04 -9.23 23.18
CA GLN A 917 53.30 -8.71 21.85
C GLN A 917 51.95 -8.19 21.35
N GLU A 918 51.93 -6.96 20.84
CA GLU A 918 50.75 -6.41 20.17
C GLU A 918 50.58 -7.23 18.89
N GLU A 919 49.61 -8.15 18.88
CA GLU A 919 49.17 -8.81 17.66
C GLU A 919 48.28 -7.81 16.91
N ASP A 920 48.82 -7.28 15.80
CA ASP A 920 48.04 -6.51 14.83
C ASP A 920 46.75 -7.28 14.49
N SER A 921 45.61 -6.59 14.58
CA SER A 921 44.31 -7.17 14.20
C SER A 921 44.25 -7.31 12.68
N ASP A 922 44.77 -8.43 12.19
CA ASP A 922 44.86 -8.79 10.79
C ASP A 922 43.47 -8.66 10.11
N PRO A 923 43.29 -7.84 9.06
CA PRO A 923 42.01 -7.64 8.40
C PRO A 923 41.47 -8.90 7.70
N THR A 924 42.28 -9.97 7.61
CA THR A 924 41.86 -11.30 7.14
C THR A 924 41.02 -12.09 8.16
N ASN A 925 40.96 -11.66 9.42
CA ASN A 925 40.31 -12.38 10.53
C ASN A 925 38.77 -12.31 10.54
N LEU A 926 38.15 -12.24 9.35
CA LEU A 926 36.71 -12.08 9.11
C LEU A 926 35.97 -13.40 8.84
N ALA A 927 36.65 -14.53 9.03
CA ALA A 927 36.18 -15.86 8.64
C ALA A 927 35.97 -16.84 9.81
N ASP A 928 36.16 -16.41 11.07
CA ASP A 928 35.85 -17.20 12.27
C ASP A 928 34.33 -17.23 12.52
N LEU A 929 33.60 -17.87 11.61
CA LEU A 929 32.20 -18.25 11.78
C LEU A 929 32.14 -19.55 12.60
N ASP A 930 31.35 -19.55 13.67
CA ASP A 930 31.38 -20.59 14.72
C ASP A 930 30.99 -22.00 14.27
N MET A 931 30.38 -22.15 13.09
CA MET A 931 29.99 -23.43 12.53
C MET A 931 30.42 -23.57 11.07
N THR A 932 30.82 -24.80 10.68
CA THR A 932 31.16 -25.17 9.31
C THR A 932 30.39 -26.44 8.92
N PHE A 933 29.80 -26.45 7.72
CA PHE A 933 28.99 -27.55 7.19
C PHE A 933 29.77 -28.54 6.30
N LEU A 934 31.08 -28.33 6.10
CA LEU A 934 31.94 -29.29 5.42
C LEU A 934 32.00 -30.61 6.22
N PRO A 935 31.70 -31.79 5.61
CA PRO A 935 31.68 -33.05 6.34
C PRO A 935 33.05 -33.44 6.93
N SER A 936 33.07 -34.09 8.10
CA SER A 936 34.31 -34.41 8.83
C SER A 936 34.89 -35.78 8.48
N THR A 937 36.02 -35.81 7.76
CA THR A 937 36.72 -37.05 7.36
C THR A 937 37.49 -37.73 8.52
N PRO A 938 37.61 -39.08 8.53
CA PRO A 938 38.26 -39.81 9.63
C PRO A 938 39.68 -40.32 9.31
N SER A 939 40.70 -39.44 9.20
CA SER A 939 42.13 -39.84 9.14
C SER A 939 43.08 -38.66 9.50
N PRO A 940 44.43 -38.80 9.56
CA PRO A 940 45.12 -38.87 10.85
C PRO A 940 46.09 -37.71 11.14
N SER A 941 46.13 -37.27 12.41
CA SER A 941 47.10 -36.35 13.03
C SER A 941 47.18 -34.92 12.46
N PRO A 942 47.03 -33.88 13.30
CA PRO A 942 47.11 -32.49 12.86
C PRO A 942 48.58 -32.09 12.67
N ARG A 943 49.13 -32.27 11.46
CA ARG A 943 50.18 -31.36 11.00
C ARG A 943 49.52 -30.00 10.83
N ARG A 944 49.80 -29.06 11.73
CA ARG A 944 49.45 -27.63 11.62
C ARG A 944 50.14 -27.02 10.39
N ARG A 945 49.64 -27.31 9.18
CA ARG A 945 49.72 -26.35 8.08
C ARG A 945 48.67 -25.27 8.35
N ARG A 946 48.96 -24.02 8.01
CA ARG A 946 47.99 -22.93 8.04
C ARG A 946 46.93 -23.26 6.98
N ASP A 947 45.65 -23.29 7.33
CA ASP A 947 44.57 -23.53 6.37
C ASP A 947 44.42 -22.31 5.46
N GLN A 948 45.10 -22.35 4.32
CA GLN A 948 45.11 -21.25 3.34
C GLN A 948 43.72 -21.07 2.74
N THR A 949 43.19 -19.85 2.83
CA THR A 949 42.02 -19.40 2.07
C THR A 949 42.45 -18.95 0.68
N PHE A 950 41.72 -19.31 -0.36
CA PHE A 950 41.88 -18.75 -1.70
C PHE A 950 40.83 -17.68 -1.99
N SER A 951 39.59 -17.88 -1.51
CA SER A 951 38.55 -16.86 -1.60
C SER A 951 37.40 -17.09 -0.63
N THR A 952 36.63 -16.02 -0.37
CA THR A 952 35.45 -16.03 0.51
C THR A 952 34.37 -15.09 -0.02
N VAL A 953 33.12 -15.55 -0.01
CA VAL A 953 31.91 -14.70 -0.12
C VAL A 953 31.21 -14.70 1.23
N LEU A 954 30.90 -13.52 1.79
CA LEU A 954 30.15 -13.35 3.03
C LEU A 954 28.81 -12.67 2.75
N SER A 955 27.74 -13.20 3.34
CA SER A 955 26.40 -12.60 3.37
C SER A 955 26.00 -12.35 4.82
N LEU A 956 25.69 -11.10 5.14
CA LEU A 956 25.44 -10.58 6.48
C LEU A 956 24.00 -10.05 6.56
N ARG A 957 23.22 -10.58 7.51
CA ARG A 957 21.82 -10.25 7.77
C ARG A 957 21.67 -9.53 9.11
N GLY A 958 21.43 -8.23 9.04
CA GLY A 958 21.58 -7.28 10.14
C GLY A 958 22.81 -6.38 9.94
N MET A 959 22.85 -5.26 10.65
CA MET A 959 23.95 -4.29 10.59
C MET A 959 25.10 -4.72 11.49
N PHE A 960 26.06 -5.48 10.93
CA PHE A 960 27.28 -5.91 11.62
C PHE A 960 28.47 -4.97 11.39
N LYS A 961 28.54 -4.35 10.20
CA LYS A 961 29.62 -3.48 9.74
C LYS A 961 29.07 -2.15 9.23
N SER A 962 29.91 -1.11 9.24
CA SER A 962 29.56 0.16 8.58
C SER A 962 29.63 0.03 7.05
N SER A 963 28.91 0.90 6.31
CA SER A 963 28.98 0.93 4.84
C SER A 963 30.40 1.18 4.32
N LEU A 964 31.12 2.13 4.93
CA LEU A 964 32.52 2.41 4.57
C LEU A 964 33.42 1.19 4.78
N GLU A 965 33.24 0.46 5.88
CA GLU A 965 34.03 -0.75 6.17
C GLU A 965 33.78 -1.87 5.15
N ILE A 966 32.53 -2.02 4.69
CA ILE A 966 32.19 -2.98 3.63
C ILE A 966 32.81 -2.55 2.29
N ASP A 967 32.74 -1.27 1.96
CA ASP A 967 33.34 -0.72 0.74
C ASP A 967 34.87 -0.85 0.77
N ASP A 968 35.53 -0.60 1.91
CA ASP A 968 36.98 -0.77 2.07
C ASP A 968 37.40 -2.25 1.95
N LEU A 969 36.61 -3.18 2.50
CA LEU A 969 36.85 -4.63 2.36
C LEU A 969 36.66 -5.13 0.92
N ASN A 970 35.62 -4.64 0.23
CA ASN A 970 35.36 -4.98 -1.16
C ASN A 970 36.30 -4.26 -2.16
N GLN A 971 36.88 -3.13 -1.79
CA GLN A 971 37.90 -2.43 -2.59
C GLN A 971 39.28 -3.03 -2.39
N SER A 972 39.68 -3.32 -1.15
CA SER A 972 40.98 -3.94 -0.84
C SER A 972 41.14 -5.33 -1.48
N SER A 973 40.07 -6.12 -1.61
CA SER A 973 40.12 -7.40 -2.34
C SER A 973 40.26 -7.27 -3.86
N ARG A 974 39.99 -6.08 -4.42
CA ARG A 974 40.12 -5.75 -5.85
C ARG A 974 41.43 -5.04 -6.18
N ASP A 975 42.03 -4.33 -5.22
CA ASP A 975 43.33 -3.68 -5.39
C ASP A 975 44.47 -4.71 -5.32
N ARG A 976 45.24 -4.81 -6.41
CA ARG A 976 46.40 -5.71 -6.53
C ARG A 976 47.57 -5.32 -5.63
N PHE A 977 47.53 -4.14 -5.01
CA PHE A 977 48.57 -3.64 -4.11
C PHE A 977 48.20 -3.73 -2.62
N SER A 978 47.04 -4.32 -2.27
CA SER A 978 46.63 -4.53 -0.88
C SER A 978 47.36 -5.72 -0.23
N SER A 979 47.34 -5.80 1.11
CA SER A 979 47.84 -6.98 1.84
C SER A 979 47.03 -8.24 1.51
N ALA A 980 45.70 -8.14 1.36
CA ALA A 980 44.86 -9.26 0.96
C ALA A 980 45.22 -9.79 -0.45
N ALA A 981 45.62 -8.90 -1.36
CA ALA A 981 46.15 -9.30 -2.67
C ALA A 981 47.58 -9.86 -2.61
N ALA A 982 48.39 -9.46 -1.63
CA ALA A 982 49.70 -10.06 -1.36
C ALA A 982 49.59 -11.50 -0.82
N ASP A 983 48.58 -11.78 0.01
CA ASP A 983 48.23 -13.14 0.46
C ASP A 983 47.38 -13.94 -0.56
N GLY A 984 46.97 -13.30 -1.67
CA GLY A 984 46.22 -13.92 -2.76
C GLY A 984 44.73 -14.21 -2.49
N VAL A 985 44.18 -13.70 -1.40
CA VAL A 985 42.81 -13.99 -0.93
C VAL A 985 41.79 -13.04 -1.56
N ARG A 986 40.80 -13.56 -2.29
CA ARG A 986 39.66 -12.75 -2.79
C ARG A 986 38.50 -12.74 -1.80
N LEU A 987 37.96 -11.57 -1.48
CA LEU A 987 36.83 -11.38 -0.57
C LEU A 987 35.71 -10.58 -1.24
N SER A 988 34.45 -10.98 -1.02
CA SER A 988 33.28 -10.13 -1.26
C SER A 988 32.32 -10.22 -0.07
N VAL A 989 31.87 -9.06 0.42
CA VAL A 989 30.98 -8.92 1.58
C VAL A 989 29.70 -8.23 1.15
N HIS A 990 28.56 -8.87 1.42
CA HIS A 990 27.22 -8.39 1.12
C HIS A 990 26.45 -8.24 2.43
N GLN A 991 26.00 -7.03 2.78
CA GLN A 991 25.21 -6.80 4.00
C GLN A 991 23.81 -6.28 3.66
N SER A 992 22.80 -6.81 4.34
CA SER A 992 21.41 -6.37 4.24
C SER A 992 20.85 -6.08 5.64
N PRO A 993 19.98 -5.07 5.82
CA PRO A 993 19.29 -4.84 7.10
C PRO A 993 18.31 -5.97 7.43
N LEU A 994 17.91 -6.78 6.46
CA LEU A 994 16.97 -7.89 6.64
C LEU A 994 17.53 -8.96 7.60
N LEU A 995 16.82 -9.19 8.69
CA LEU A 995 17.06 -10.31 9.61
C LEU A 995 16.49 -11.63 9.04
N LEU A 996 17.03 -12.77 9.47
CA LEU A 996 16.45 -14.07 9.14
C LEU A 996 15.14 -14.28 9.89
N ASN A 997 14.03 -14.40 9.17
CA ASN A 997 12.69 -14.63 9.71
C ASN A 997 12.48 -16.12 10.08
N LEU A 998 11.94 -16.37 11.27
CA LEU A 998 11.71 -17.71 11.84
C LEU A 998 10.20 -17.99 11.92
N PRO A 999 9.56 -18.51 10.85
CA PRO A 999 8.11 -18.74 10.82
C PRO A 999 7.65 -19.77 11.85
N SER A 1000 6.34 -19.84 12.13
CA SER A 1000 5.78 -20.83 13.07
C SER A 1000 6.01 -22.30 12.72
N SER A 1001 6.42 -22.61 11.47
CA SER A 1001 6.86 -23.94 11.03
C SER A 1001 8.34 -24.23 11.29
N PHE A 1002 9.12 -23.24 11.73
CA PHE A 1002 10.55 -23.35 11.97
C PHE A 1002 10.82 -23.90 13.39
N PRO A 1003 11.74 -24.85 13.57
CA PRO A 1003 12.05 -25.43 14.88
C PRO A 1003 12.83 -24.43 15.75
N GLN A 1004 12.48 -24.33 17.03
CA GLN A 1004 13.11 -23.41 17.99
C GLN A 1004 14.52 -23.88 18.42
N ILE A 1005 15.46 -23.95 17.48
CA ILE A 1005 16.83 -24.46 17.71
C ILE A 1005 17.79 -23.41 18.29
N PHE A 1006 17.50 -22.12 18.09
CA PHE A 1006 18.29 -20.98 18.57
C PHE A 1006 17.86 -20.55 19.97
N GLY A 1007 18.83 -20.33 20.86
CA GLY A 1007 18.62 -20.12 22.31
C GLY A 1007 19.18 -18.80 22.84
N PHE A 1008 18.81 -17.66 22.25
CA PHE A 1008 19.39 -16.35 22.58
C PHE A 1008 18.80 -15.63 23.81
N GLY A 1009 17.75 -16.16 24.46
CA GLY A 1009 17.18 -15.54 25.66
C GLY A 1009 15.93 -16.24 26.22
N ARG A 1010 15.24 -15.57 27.16
CA ARG A 1010 13.93 -16.02 27.66
C ARG A 1010 12.79 -15.45 26.82
N GLY A 1011 12.73 -15.85 25.56
CA GLY A 1011 11.67 -15.46 24.62
C GLY A 1011 11.75 -16.29 23.34
N LYS A 1012 10.64 -16.35 22.60
CA LYS A 1012 10.63 -16.89 21.24
C LYS A 1012 11.04 -15.75 20.30
N GLU A 1013 12.28 -15.72 19.85
CA GLU A 1013 12.72 -14.77 18.83
C GLU A 1013 12.09 -15.14 17.47
N GLU A 1014 11.43 -14.19 16.83
CA GLU A 1014 10.81 -14.39 15.51
C GLU A 1014 11.74 -13.99 14.36
N ARG A 1015 12.81 -13.23 14.65
CA ARG A 1015 13.84 -12.83 13.70
C ARG A 1015 15.20 -12.84 14.39
N ILE A 1016 16.25 -13.25 13.67
CA ILE A 1016 17.64 -13.30 14.19
C ILE A 1016 18.64 -12.69 13.21
N ALA A 1017 19.75 -12.17 13.73
CA ALA A 1017 20.85 -11.64 12.93
C ALA A 1017 21.85 -12.76 12.60
N VAL A 1018 22.25 -12.88 11.34
CA VAL A 1018 22.94 -14.07 10.82
C VAL A 1018 24.08 -13.69 9.89
N GLN A 1019 25.18 -14.44 9.96
CA GLN A 1019 26.29 -14.37 9.02
C GLN A 1019 26.46 -15.74 8.37
N ALA A 1020 26.48 -15.79 7.04
CA ALA A 1020 26.80 -17.00 6.29
C ALA A 1020 27.95 -16.72 5.32
N GLY A 1021 28.91 -17.64 5.25
CA GLY A 1021 30.10 -17.51 4.43
C GLY A 1021 30.32 -18.74 3.57
N LEU A 1022 30.75 -18.53 2.33
CA LEU A 1022 31.16 -19.60 1.42
C LEU A 1022 32.63 -19.41 1.06
N ARG A 1023 33.46 -20.41 1.34
CA ARG A 1023 34.92 -20.34 1.29
C ARG A 1023 35.51 -21.37 0.33
N THR A 1024 36.55 -21.00 -0.41
CA THR A 1024 37.45 -21.97 -1.07
C THR A 1024 38.81 -21.90 -0.41
N GLY A 1025 39.36 -23.05 -0.01
CA GLY A 1025 40.59 -23.13 0.77
C GLY A 1025 41.11 -24.56 0.93
N ALA A 1026 42.32 -24.72 1.49
CA ALA A 1026 43.01 -25.99 1.60
C ALA A 1026 42.23 -27.09 2.36
N GLU A 1027 41.35 -26.69 3.29
CA GLU A 1027 40.42 -27.56 4.01
C GLU A 1027 39.57 -28.45 3.08
N VAL A 1028 39.14 -27.91 1.94
CA VAL A 1028 38.35 -28.62 0.91
C VAL A 1028 39.20 -29.69 0.25
N GLY A 1029 40.44 -29.38 -0.15
CA GLY A 1029 41.37 -30.36 -0.72
C GLY A 1029 41.79 -31.45 0.28
N GLY A 1030 41.83 -31.13 1.57
CA GLY A 1030 41.99 -32.09 2.66
C GLY A 1030 40.78 -33.02 2.82
N TRP A 1031 39.57 -32.47 2.74
CA TRP A 1031 38.32 -33.25 2.74
C TRP A 1031 38.24 -34.20 1.54
N VAL A 1032 38.47 -33.72 0.31
CA VAL A 1032 38.45 -34.55 -0.91
C VAL A 1032 39.44 -35.72 -0.82
N ARG A 1033 40.66 -35.49 -0.32
CA ARG A 1033 41.62 -36.59 -0.07
C ARG A 1033 41.16 -37.57 1.00
N GLY A 1034 40.45 -37.12 2.02
CA GLY A 1034 39.82 -38.00 3.02
C GLY A 1034 38.78 -38.96 2.43
N LEU A 1035 38.15 -38.60 1.31
CA LEU A 1035 37.18 -39.46 0.61
C LEU A 1035 37.83 -40.65 -0.10
N GLU A 1036 39.15 -40.68 -0.34
CA GLU A 1036 39.83 -41.87 -0.92
C GLU A 1036 39.56 -43.18 -0.14
N GLY A 1037 39.23 -43.07 1.16
CA GLY A 1037 38.83 -44.22 1.98
C GLY A 1037 37.57 -44.93 1.46
N GLY A 1038 36.62 -44.19 0.88
CA GLY A 1038 35.34 -44.68 0.35
C GLY A 1038 35.46 -45.44 -0.98
N LEU A 1039 36.53 -45.22 -1.75
CA LEU A 1039 36.84 -45.96 -3.01
C LEU A 1039 36.87 -47.49 -2.84
N ARG A 1040 36.94 -48.00 -1.61
CA ARG A 1040 36.85 -49.44 -1.30
C ARG A 1040 35.47 -50.04 -1.54
N GLY A 1041 34.40 -49.25 -1.53
CA GLY A 1041 33.03 -49.69 -1.84
C GLY A 1041 32.64 -49.53 -3.31
N VAL A 1042 33.43 -48.78 -4.10
CA VAL A 1042 33.21 -48.55 -5.54
C VAL A 1042 33.63 -49.78 -6.36
N GLY A 1043 32.91 -50.03 -7.47
CA GLY A 1043 33.19 -51.13 -8.40
C GLY A 1043 34.60 -51.04 -9.00
N MET A 1044 35.23 -52.19 -9.26
CA MET A 1044 36.65 -52.23 -9.69
C MET A 1044 36.93 -51.50 -11.01
N GLU A 1045 35.96 -51.45 -11.93
CA GLU A 1045 36.13 -50.85 -13.26
C GLU A 1045 36.07 -49.31 -13.20
N GLU A 1046 35.20 -48.74 -12.38
CA GLU A 1046 35.01 -47.29 -12.23
C GLU A 1046 36.03 -46.64 -11.27
N ARG A 1047 36.54 -47.43 -10.32
CA ARG A 1047 37.34 -46.96 -9.19
C ARG A 1047 38.61 -46.19 -9.58
N GLU A 1048 39.25 -46.53 -10.69
CA GLU A 1048 40.46 -45.84 -11.14
C GLU A 1048 40.12 -44.43 -11.68
N GLY A 1049 39.08 -44.30 -12.50
CA GLY A 1049 38.60 -43.02 -13.01
C GLY A 1049 38.09 -42.09 -11.90
N VAL A 1050 37.23 -42.59 -11.00
CA VAL A 1050 36.74 -41.80 -9.85
C VAL A 1050 37.89 -41.30 -8.97
N ARG A 1051 38.96 -42.10 -8.83
CA ARG A 1051 40.16 -41.69 -8.10
C ARG A 1051 40.96 -40.61 -8.83
N GLU A 1052 41.12 -40.72 -10.14
CA GLU A 1052 41.80 -39.70 -10.97
C GLU A 1052 41.10 -38.35 -10.86
N VAL A 1053 39.76 -38.33 -10.97
CA VAL A 1053 38.93 -37.13 -10.80
C VAL A 1053 39.10 -36.52 -9.41
N LEU A 1054 38.96 -37.30 -8.33
CA LEU A 1054 39.13 -36.80 -6.96
C LEU A 1054 40.55 -36.27 -6.69
N MET A 1055 41.58 -36.88 -7.27
CA MET A 1055 42.96 -36.39 -7.13
C MET A 1055 43.21 -35.11 -7.92
N GLY A 1056 42.63 -34.98 -9.12
CA GLY A 1056 42.63 -33.73 -9.88
C GLY A 1056 41.98 -32.59 -9.09
N ILE A 1057 40.75 -32.82 -8.61
CA ILE A 1057 40.02 -31.88 -7.75
C ILE A 1057 40.85 -31.50 -6.52
N ALA A 1058 41.43 -32.47 -5.80
CA ALA A 1058 42.21 -32.17 -4.59
C ALA A 1058 43.48 -31.35 -4.87
N GLY A 1059 44.12 -31.55 -6.02
CA GLY A 1059 45.32 -30.82 -6.45
C GLY A 1059 45.07 -29.34 -6.68
N GLU A 1060 43.89 -28.95 -7.18
CA GLU A 1060 43.54 -27.54 -7.39
C GLU A 1060 43.45 -26.72 -6.09
N TYR A 1061 43.29 -27.39 -4.95
CA TYR A 1061 43.21 -26.80 -3.62
C TYR A 1061 44.51 -26.95 -2.83
N GLU A 1062 45.57 -27.47 -3.45
CA GLU A 1062 46.94 -27.25 -2.98
C GLU A 1062 47.35 -25.84 -3.40
N GLY A 1063 47.92 -25.07 -2.46
CA GLY A 1063 48.46 -23.76 -2.80
C GLY A 1063 49.75 -23.89 -3.60
N ASP A 1064 50.06 -22.89 -4.43
CA ASP A 1064 51.37 -22.72 -5.06
C ASP A 1064 52.42 -22.33 -4.01
N SER A 1065 52.64 -23.17 -3.00
CA SER A 1065 53.82 -23.08 -2.15
C SER A 1065 55.00 -23.60 -2.96
N GLU A 1066 55.78 -22.68 -3.54
CA GLU A 1066 57.10 -22.99 -4.06
C GLU A 1066 57.88 -23.77 -2.98
N GLU A 1067 58.47 -24.90 -3.37
CA GLU A 1067 59.30 -25.74 -2.51
C GLU A 1067 60.65 -25.04 -2.24
N GLU A 1068 60.64 -23.97 -1.44
CA GLU A 1068 61.82 -23.57 -0.65
C GLU A 1068 61.91 -24.50 0.57
N ASP A 1069 62.32 -25.75 0.30
CA ASP A 1069 62.91 -26.65 1.30
C ASP A 1069 64.27 -26.06 1.73
N ASP A 1070 64.26 -25.04 2.57
CA ASP A 1070 65.41 -24.61 3.38
C ASP A 1070 65.63 -25.64 4.51
N ASP A 1071 66.10 -26.82 4.09
CA ASP A 1071 66.52 -27.94 4.93
C ASP A 1071 67.94 -27.66 5.46
N ASP A 1072 68.11 -26.63 6.32
CA ASP A 1072 69.40 -26.25 6.95
C ASP A 1072 69.21 -25.62 8.37
N ASP A 1073 68.88 -26.45 9.38
CA ASP A 1073 69.34 -26.34 10.80
C ASP A 1073 68.93 -27.55 11.70
#